data_AF-A0A2G2WAA4-F1
#
_entry.id   AF-A0A2G2WAA4-F1
#
_cell.length_a   1.000
_cell.length_b   1.000
_cell.length_c   1.000
_cell.angle_alpha   90.00
_cell.angle_beta   90.00
_cell.angle_gamma   90.00
#
_symmetry.space_group_name_H-M   'P 1'
#
loop_
_entity.id
_entity.type
_entity.pdbx_description
1 polymer ?
#
loop_
_entity_poly.entity_id
_entity_poly.type
_entity_poly.pdbx_seq_one_letter_code
_entity_poly.pdbx_strand_id
1 'polypeptide(L)'
;MSSSDSSFWKEAVNSEIDSILSNHTWELVDLPPGNKPLGSKWIFKRKMKTDGTIDKYKARLVVKGFNQKEGLDYFDTYSPVTRITSIRMLIALAAVYDLQIHQMDVKTAFLNGELEEEIYMEQPEGFVVPGKENKVCKLVKSLYGLKQAPKQWHAKFDQTMLANGFKINECDKCVYIKDTPNHQVIVCLYVDDMLIISRDICDINATKRMLESKFDMKDLGVADVILGIRIHRTPQGLALSQSHYIEKVLDKFKYMEFDIAKTPLDANFALRKNEGESDSQLEYARVLGCLMYIMNCTRPDIACTISKLSRYTSNPNKTHWMAMKRVLGYLKYTQDYALHYNKYPVVLEGYSDANWITGSNEVKSTSGYVFTIGGGAVSWKSSKQTCIARSTMESEFIALDKAGEEAEWLRNFLEDIPYWPKPVAPVCIHCDSQAAIGRAGSMMYNGKSRHIRRRHNTVRELLSSGIITIDYVKSKDNVSDPLTKGLSREGVERTSKGMGLRPRTSQHGDHQSVQVTFGCGKDQTTGQSSFGGTYSGVTGLGLRLKFGSYSLPSQFGADLMSICLPGFYSGKTSSLNFHITPWRRTTSTKIIKDDRIARCNTRASYLASTFEDDHCDIKEGGNSTLLITRQQVAGGGKIREIVPKSTEVTCVNSEYLASFLIGSQLVKNYLLIDTGSTLLWWQCGPCEANKCYKQDQPIYDLTTSRTSRKVDCIRRSSYCITEDRDFHCDQYSSECIYSKRYVDESRTNGFMADDVNYFVLGMKPIRVTFGCSKHQSGDFSSSNSGILGLGRKVFPTEKGGYSLPSQFRSNLMSMCLPTFYSGKGSVLSFHTSKWSGATKAKLLPNYKYPTHYFVNLYKVFVNDTEVQVNPSWWKFKRDMSGGIFVDTGKTFTRFPYDFYILFRYLFRAQVRDIPLVNSTVGPFGTCYEGDPGGDDLFFPVVKLYFGSVSPTTMLFLDHERVMMKYRGFYCLAFVGWKNNYGILGVNQLQGVALTFDTSENTLAFDIDACD
;
A
#
# COMPACT_ATOMS: atom_id res chain seq x y z
N MET A 1 31.70 26.59 20.77
CA MET A 1 30.54 27.00 21.60
C MET A 1 30.83 28.34 22.27
N SER A 2 30.77 29.44 21.52
CA SER A 2 31.23 30.79 21.92
C SER A 2 30.09 31.80 22.23
N SER A 3 28.87 31.30 22.47
CA SER A 3 27.69 32.11 22.80
C SER A 3 27.47 32.20 24.32
N SER A 4 26.78 33.25 24.79
CA SER A 4 26.21 33.35 26.14
C SER A 4 25.46 32.09 26.58
N ASP A 5 24.77 31.43 25.64
CA ASP A 5 23.89 30.29 25.90
C ASP A 5 24.69 28.96 26.03
N SER A 6 26.03 29.01 25.98
CA SER A 6 26.93 27.84 25.87
C SER A 6 26.74 26.82 26.99
N SER A 7 26.52 27.26 28.23
CA SER A 7 26.23 26.37 29.38
C SER A 7 24.97 25.54 29.17
N PHE A 8 23.85 26.18 28.83
CA PHE A 8 22.57 25.50 28.59
C PHE A 8 22.62 24.55 27.39
N TRP A 9 23.40 24.87 26.37
CA TRP A 9 23.64 23.94 25.26
C TRP A 9 24.48 22.73 25.68
N LYS A 10 25.49 22.88 26.54
CA LYS A 10 26.26 21.74 27.09
C LYS A 10 25.38 20.81 27.92
N GLU A 11 24.54 21.38 28.80
CA GLU A 11 23.58 20.63 29.60
C GLU A 11 22.62 19.81 28.72
N ALA A 12 22.05 20.43 27.68
CA ALA A 12 21.16 19.76 26.74
C ALA A 12 21.85 18.65 25.91
N VAL A 13 23.15 18.78 25.64
CA VAL A 13 23.95 17.77 24.94
C VAL A 13 24.29 16.60 25.85
N ASN A 14 24.73 16.86 27.09
CA ASN A 14 24.98 15.83 28.09
C ASN A 14 23.71 15.01 28.33
N SER A 15 22.56 15.66 28.54
CA SER A 15 21.27 14.98 28.74
C SER A 15 20.86 14.05 27.59
N GLU A 16 21.17 14.41 26.33
CA GLU A 16 20.94 13.51 25.18
C GLU A 16 21.93 12.34 25.18
N ILE A 17 23.21 12.55 25.48
CA ILE A 17 24.20 11.46 25.61
C ILE A 17 23.84 10.50 26.75
N ASP A 18 23.47 11.01 27.93
CA ASP A 18 23.03 10.20 29.06
C ASP A 18 21.80 9.36 28.70
N SER A 19 20.85 9.93 27.94
CA SER A 19 19.67 9.22 27.42
C SER A 19 20.04 8.10 26.43
N ILE A 20 21.09 8.29 25.62
CA ILE A 20 21.58 7.29 24.65
C ILE A 20 22.36 6.16 25.37
N LEU A 21 23.19 6.51 26.34
CA LEU A 21 24.01 5.55 27.10
C LEU A 21 23.13 4.69 28.01
N SER A 22 22.17 5.28 28.73
CA SER A 22 21.20 4.55 29.56
C SER A 22 20.28 3.63 28.75
N ASN A 23 20.01 3.95 27.47
CA ASN A 23 19.28 3.08 26.57
C ASN A 23 20.15 1.94 25.98
N HIS A 24 21.46 1.88 26.26
CA HIS A 24 22.41 0.95 25.63
C HIS A 24 22.32 0.98 24.09
N THR A 25 22.20 2.18 23.51
CA THR A 25 21.95 2.35 22.07
C THR A 25 23.10 1.87 21.20
N TRP A 26 24.35 1.89 21.69
CA TRP A 26 25.53 1.43 20.97
C TRP A 26 26.59 0.82 21.89
N GLU A 27 27.53 0.11 21.26
CA GLU A 27 28.74 -0.44 21.87
C GLU A 27 29.99 0.08 21.14
N LEU A 28 31.10 0.32 21.86
CA LEU A 28 32.36 0.74 21.25
C LEU A 28 33.20 -0.46 20.82
N VAL A 29 33.42 -0.60 19.51
CA VAL A 29 34.15 -1.72 18.91
C VAL A 29 35.15 -1.23 17.86
N ASP A 30 36.08 -2.09 17.47
CA ASP A 30 36.96 -1.84 16.33
C ASP A 30 36.17 -2.01 15.03
N LEU A 31 36.39 -1.11 14.05
CA LEU A 31 35.68 -1.14 12.77
C LEU A 31 36.08 -2.41 11.99
N PRO A 32 35.14 -3.31 11.64
CA PRO A 32 35.52 -4.51 10.89
C PRO A 32 36.03 -4.19 9.48
N PRO A 33 36.99 -4.95 8.94
CA PRO A 33 37.52 -4.74 7.59
C PRO A 33 36.43 -4.70 6.52
N GLY A 34 36.50 -3.70 5.63
CA GLY A 34 35.54 -3.51 4.53
C GLY A 34 34.29 -2.70 4.89
N ASN A 35 34.02 -2.44 6.18
CA ASN A 35 32.92 -1.57 6.59
C ASN A 35 33.30 -0.07 6.49
N LYS A 36 32.30 0.80 6.41
CA LYS A 36 32.46 2.25 6.56
C LYS A 36 31.47 2.74 7.63
N PRO A 37 31.91 3.50 8.65
CA PRO A 37 31.01 4.07 9.64
C PRO A 37 30.23 5.25 9.03
N LEU A 38 29.05 5.50 9.57
CA LEU A 38 28.25 6.68 9.27
C LEU A 38 28.67 7.82 10.21
N GLY A 39 28.91 9.02 9.67
CA GLY A 39 29.08 10.20 10.51
C GLY A 39 27.77 10.62 11.19
N SER A 40 27.89 11.42 12.25
CA SER A 40 26.76 12.01 12.97
C SER A 40 26.78 13.55 12.91
N LYS A 41 25.71 14.20 13.37
CA LYS A 41 25.59 15.66 13.50
C LYS A 41 24.69 16.01 14.68
N TRP A 42 25.09 17.04 15.42
CA TRP A 42 24.26 17.65 16.47
C TRP A 42 23.22 18.60 15.88
N ILE A 43 21.96 18.46 16.30
CA ILE A 43 20.85 19.37 15.95
C ILE A 43 20.38 20.11 17.20
N PHE A 44 20.48 21.43 17.18
CA PHE A 44 20.17 22.31 18.30
C PHE A 44 18.86 23.07 18.07
N LYS A 45 17.99 23.12 19.08
CA LYS A 45 16.71 23.85 19.01
C LYS A 45 16.32 24.46 20.35
N ARG A 46 16.12 25.78 20.37
CA ARG A 46 15.45 26.47 21.48
C ARG A 46 13.94 26.17 21.39
N LYS A 47 13.38 25.64 22.46
CA LYS A 47 11.93 25.60 22.69
C LYS A 47 11.55 26.90 23.39
N MET A 48 10.48 27.54 22.92
CA MET A 48 9.94 28.77 23.50
C MET A 48 8.58 28.46 24.12
N LYS A 49 8.26 29.13 25.22
CA LYS A 49 6.92 29.14 25.83
C LYS A 49 5.98 30.02 25.00
N THR A 50 4.69 30.00 25.32
CA THR A 50 3.66 30.80 24.63
C THR A 50 3.80 32.31 24.83
N ASP A 51 4.48 32.74 25.90
CA ASP A 51 4.80 34.14 26.20
C ASP A 51 6.06 34.66 25.47
N GLY A 52 6.72 33.82 24.66
CA GLY A 52 7.96 34.16 23.97
C GLY A 52 9.24 34.02 24.79
N THR A 53 9.15 33.59 26.06
CA THR A 53 10.33 33.22 26.86
C THR A 53 10.86 31.83 26.48
N ILE A 54 12.07 31.47 26.92
CA ILE A 54 12.65 30.16 26.64
C ILE A 54 12.01 29.11 27.57
N ASP A 55 11.52 28.01 26.97
CA ASP A 55 11.04 26.82 27.66
C ASP A 55 12.23 25.92 28.04
N LYS A 56 13.02 25.51 27.03
CA LYS A 56 14.26 24.76 27.22
C LYS A 56 15.14 24.76 25.98
N TYR A 57 16.41 24.44 26.19
CA TYR A 57 17.34 24.06 25.15
C TYR A 57 17.19 22.56 24.85
N LYS A 58 17.18 22.17 23.57
CA LYS A 58 17.15 20.77 23.15
C LYS A 58 18.24 20.51 22.13
N ALA A 59 19.17 19.62 22.46
CA ALA A 59 20.06 18.98 21.51
C ALA A 59 19.44 17.64 21.05
N ARG A 60 19.86 17.16 19.88
CA ARG A 60 19.65 15.78 19.41
C ARG A 60 20.87 15.31 18.64
N LEU A 61 21.32 14.08 18.88
CA LEU A 61 22.34 13.45 18.05
C LEU A 61 21.65 12.74 16.87
N VAL A 62 22.04 13.08 15.65
CA VAL A 62 21.41 12.58 14.42
C VAL A 62 22.45 11.94 13.53
N VAL A 63 22.23 10.68 13.13
CA VAL A 63 23.07 9.97 12.15
C VAL A 63 22.88 10.61 10.78
N LYS A 64 23.94 10.73 9.99
CA LYS A 64 23.90 11.16 8.58
C LYS A 64 23.31 10.05 7.68
N GLY A 65 22.08 9.61 7.97
CA GLY A 65 21.44 8.45 7.32
C GLY A 65 21.12 8.64 5.84
N PHE A 66 21.27 9.85 5.28
CA PHE A 66 21.31 10.05 3.83
C PHE A 66 22.47 9.30 3.16
N ASN A 67 23.56 9.02 3.90
CA ASN A 67 24.68 8.20 3.44
C ASN A 67 24.40 6.68 3.52
N GLN A 68 23.31 6.23 4.15
CA GLN A 68 22.93 4.81 4.17
C GLN A 68 22.55 4.31 2.77
N LYS A 69 23.00 3.10 2.45
CA LYS A 69 22.72 2.39 1.20
C LYS A 69 21.63 1.34 1.39
N GLU A 70 20.62 1.37 0.52
CA GLU A 70 19.59 0.33 0.46
C GLU A 70 20.22 -1.01 0.09
N GLY A 71 19.76 -2.08 0.74
CA GLY A 71 20.35 -3.41 0.57
C GLY A 71 21.66 -3.64 1.33
N LEU A 72 22.16 -2.66 2.11
CA LEU A 72 23.35 -2.83 2.95
C LEU A 72 23.10 -2.35 4.37
N ASP A 73 22.64 -1.10 4.53
CA ASP A 73 22.39 -0.47 5.82
C ASP A 73 20.91 -0.50 6.23
N TYR A 74 20.01 -0.83 5.30
CA TYR A 74 18.56 -1.01 5.53
C TYR A 74 17.92 -1.77 4.35
N PHE A 75 16.84 -2.50 4.62
CA PHE A 75 16.09 -3.27 3.61
C PHE A 75 14.66 -2.81 3.35
N ASP A 76 14.06 -2.20 4.36
CA ASP A 76 12.68 -1.73 4.34
C ASP A 76 12.51 -0.66 5.42
N THR A 77 11.91 0.46 5.02
CA THR A 77 11.76 1.67 5.83
C THR A 77 10.30 2.00 6.09
N TYR A 78 9.36 1.17 5.61
CA TYR A 78 7.94 1.43 5.81
C TYR A 78 7.59 1.35 7.31
N SER A 79 7.11 2.48 7.83
CA SER A 79 6.43 2.58 9.12
C SER A 79 5.03 3.11 8.86
N PRO A 80 3.97 2.50 9.43
CA PRO A 80 2.68 3.16 9.49
C PRO A 80 2.78 4.41 10.37
N VAL A 81 1.84 5.33 10.15
CA VAL A 81 1.61 6.54 10.96
C VAL A 81 0.10 6.79 10.94
N THR A 82 -0.50 6.97 12.12
CA THR A 82 -1.94 7.22 12.27
C THR A 82 -2.43 8.33 11.33
N ARG A 83 -3.56 8.11 10.66
CA ARG A 83 -4.20 9.16 9.85
C ARG A 83 -4.81 10.23 10.76
N ILE A 84 -4.73 11.50 10.35
CA ILE A 84 -5.46 12.58 11.05
C ILE A 84 -6.97 12.33 11.10
N THR A 85 -7.51 11.63 10.09
CA THR A 85 -8.88 11.08 10.09
C THR A 85 -9.13 10.15 11.27
N SER A 86 -8.24 9.18 11.56
CA SER A 86 -8.36 8.26 12.69
C SER A 86 -8.39 9.01 14.03
N ILE A 87 -7.50 10.02 14.20
CA ILE A 87 -7.49 10.89 15.39
C ILE A 87 -8.84 11.62 15.51
N ARG A 88 -9.35 12.23 14.43
CA ARG A 88 -10.66 12.91 14.44
C ARG A 88 -11.82 11.97 14.70
N MET A 89 -11.81 10.76 14.14
CA MET A 89 -12.80 9.70 14.41
C MET A 89 -12.83 9.37 15.90
N LEU A 90 -11.67 9.08 16.50
CA LEU A 90 -11.56 8.75 17.92
C LEU A 90 -11.96 9.91 18.84
N ILE A 91 -11.67 11.15 18.47
CA ILE A 91 -12.12 12.35 19.20
C ILE A 91 -13.63 12.56 19.03
N ALA A 92 -14.20 12.36 17.84
CA ALA A 92 -15.65 12.44 17.63
C ALA A 92 -16.40 11.35 18.43
N LEU A 93 -15.87 10.12 18.47
CA LEU A 93 -16.36 9.04 19.31
C LEU A 93 -16.30 9.40 20.80
N ALA A 94 -15.22 10.02 21.25
CA ALA A 94 -15.09 10.48 22.63
C ALA A 94 -16.08 11.61 22.98
N ALA A 95 -16.40 12.50 22.04
CA ALA A 95 -17.46 13.50 22.23
C ALA A 95 -18.85 12.84 22.31
N VAL A 96 -19.12 11.86 21.44
CA VAL A 96 -20.40 11.14 21.36
C VAL A 96 -20.67 10.29 22.60
N TYR A 97 -19.70 9.46 23.01
CA TYR A 97 -19.85 8.51 24.13
C TYR A 97 -19.32 9.04 25.47
N ASP A 98 -19.04 10.33 25.54
CA ASP A 98 -18.54 11.07 26.72
C ASP A 98 -17.22 10.53 27.30
N LEU A 99 -16.39 9.92 26.46
CA LEU A 99 -15.15 9.25 26.87
C LEU A 99 -14.11 10.25 27.40
N GLN A 100 -13.18 9.75 28.21
CA GLN A 100 -12.01 10.47 28.66
C GLN A 100 -10.88 10.26 27.66
N ILE A 101 -10.14 11.34 27.35
CA ILE A 101 -8.96 11.31 26.47
C ILE A 101 -7.78 11.78 27.30
N HIS A 102 -6.84 10.89 27.58
CA HIS A 102 -5.57 11.21 28.23
C HIS A 102 -4.43 11.15 27.21
N GLN A 103 -3.36 11.90 27.46
CA GLN A 103 -2.20 11.97 26.57
C GLN A 103 -0.93 11.53 27.29
N MET A 104 -0.07 10.82 26.57
CA MET A 104 1.31 10.54 27.00
C MET A 104 2.28 10.81 25.84
N ASP A 105 3.53 11.07 26.17
CA ASP A 105 4.65 11.27 25.23
C ASP A 105 5.77 10.26 25.57
N VAL A 106 6.30 9.56 24.57
CA VAL A 106 7.44 8.64 24.77
C VAL A 106 8.73 9.42 24.70
N LYS A 107 9.49 9.45 25.81
CA LYS A 107 10.82 10.04 25.77
C LYS A 107 11.71 9.21 24.84
N THR A 108 12.35 9.91 23.91
CA THR A 108 13.34 9.33 22.99
C THR A 108 12.85 8.10 22.21
N ALA A 109 11.58 8.07 21.77
CA ALA A 109 10.93 6.96 21.05
C ALA A 109 11.86 6.10 20.16
N PHE A 110 12.59 6.69 19.21
CA PHE A 110 13.48 5.95 18.30
C PHE A 110 14.65 5.23 18.98
N LEU A 111 15.11 5.64 20.16
CA LEU A 111 16.14 4.94 20.94
C LEU A 111 15.67 3.61 21.52
N ASN A 112 14.35 3.32 21.50
CA ASN A 112 13.78 2.07 21.99
C ASN A 112 13.70 0.97 20.91
N GLY A 113 13.78 1.33 19.62
CA GLY A 113 13.74 0.37 18.52
C GLY A 113 15.05 -0.41 18.39
N GLU A 114 14.98 -1.74 18.32
CA GLU A 114 16.16 -2.60 18.13
C GLU A 114 16.56 -2.65 16.65
N LEU A 115 17.86 -2.68 16.35
CA LEU A 115 18.34 -2.79 14.96
C LEU A 115 18.58 -4.24 14.55
N GLU A 116 17.92 -4.66 13.47
CA GLU A 116 18.20 -5.95 12.83
C GLU A 116 19.45 -5.91 11.96
N GLU A 117 19.77 -4.74 11.39
CA GLU A 117 20.94 -4.48 10.57
C GLU A 117 22.15 -4.07 11.41
N GLU A 118 23.34 -4.54 11.06
CA GLU A 118 24.57 -4.15 11.75
C GLU A 118 25.09 -2.83 11.17
N ILE A 119 24.94 -1.74 11.93
CA ILE A 119 25.32 -0.37 11.52
C ILE A 119 26.44 0.14 12.42
N TYR A 120 27.41 0.82 11.82
CA TYR A 120 28.51 1.48 12.51
C TYR A 120 28.39 3.00 12.36
N MET A 121 28.68 3.72 13.43
CA MET A 121 28.69 5.18 13.48
C MET A 121 30.04 5.66 14.03
N GLU A 122 30.53 6.79 13.51
CA GLU A 122 31.68 7.50 14.09
C GLU A 122 31.33 7.96 15.52
N GLN A 123 32.32 8.00 16.43
CA GLN A 123 32.10 8.55 17.77
C GLN A 123 31.64 10.02 17.66
N PRO A 124 30.61 10.44 18.41
CA PRO A 124 30.08 11.79 18.30
C PRO A 124 31.11 12.85 18.68
N GLU A 125 31.16 13.93 17.91
CA GLU A 125 32.05 15.07 18.14
C GLU A 125 31.88 15.62 19.56
N GLY A 126 32.99 15.78 20.28
CA GLY A 126 33.03 16.18 21.69
C GLY A 126 32.91 15.04 22.72
N PHE A 127 32.63 13.80 22.27
CA PHE A 127 32.40 12.63 23.14
C PHE A 127 33.22 11.40 22.71
N VAL A 128 34.35 11.64 22.04
CA VAL A 128 35.34 10.59 21.73
C VAL A 128 36.00 10.11 23.02
N VAL A 129 36.04 8.80 23.25
CA VAL A 129 36.62 8.22 24.47
C VAL A 129 38.15 8.23 24.38
N PRO A 130 38.87 8.86 25.35
CA PRO A 130 40.33 8.88 25.36
C PRO A 130 40.96 7.48 25.38
N GLY A 131 41.99 7.27 24.57
CA GLY A 131 42.65 5.98 24.36
C GLY A 131 41.83 4.97 23.53
N LYS A 132 40.68 5.39 22.97
CA LYS A 132 39.81 4.58 22.10
C LYS A 132 39.37 5.39 20.87
N GLU A 133 40.15 6.37 20.44
CA GLU A 133 39.83 7.32 19.36
C GLU A 133 39.53 6.61 18.03
N ASN A 134 40.23 5.51 17.75
CA ASN A 134 40.07 4.71 16.53
C ASN A 134 38.84 3.77 16.53
N LYS A 135 38.11 3.66 17.65
CA LYS A 135 36.91 2.81 17.75
C LYS A 135 35.66 3.51 17.20
N VAL A 136 34.68 2.70 16.81
CA VAL A 136 33.38 3.14 16.28
C VAL A 136 32.23 2.65 17.16
N CYS A 137 31.13 3.38 17.15
CA CYS A 137 29.88 2.99 17.80
C CYS A 137 29.15 1.98 16.91
N LYS A 138 29.11 0.70 17.30
CA LYS A 138 28.20 -0.30 16.72
C LYS A 138 26.81 -0.04 17.29
N LEU A 139 25.86 0.33 16.43
CA LEU A 139 24.49 0.63 16.85
C LEU A 139 23.73 -0.68 17.12
N VAL A 140 23.19 -0.79 18.33
CA VAL A 140 22.33 -1.91 18.79
C VAL A 140 20.86 -1.51 18.71
N LYS A 141 20.56 -0.23 18.99
CA LYS A 141 19.23 0.37 18.83
C LYS A 141 19.26 1.52 17.84
N SER A 142 18.10 1.86 17.29
CA SER A 142 17.99 2.91 16.28
C SER A 142 18.26 4.31 16.84
N LEU A 143 18.87 5.16 16.01
CA LEU A 143 19.09 6.57 16.30
C LEU A 143 18.28 7.46 15.35
N TYR A 144 18.07 8.71 15.74
CA TYR A 144 17.53 9.74 14.84
C TYR A 144 18.36 9.82 13.56
N GLY A 145 17.69 9.98 12.41
CA GLY A 145 18.32 10.11 11.11
C GLY A 145 18.55 8.78 10.37
N LEU A 146 18.54 7.62 11.05
CA LEU A 146 18.50 6.33 10.36
C LEU A 146 17.17 6.15 9.61
N LYS A 147 17.23 5.66 8.38
CA LYS A 147 16.06 5.51 7.50
C LYS A 147 15.03 4.50 8.03
N GLN A 148 15.45 3.48 8.79
CA GLN A 148 14.56 2.48 9.40
C GLN A 148 14.11 2.81 10.84
N ALA A 149 14.60 3.88 11.47
CA ALA A 149 14.30 4.17 12.88
C ALA A 149 12.80 4.25 13.23
N PRO A 150 11.92 4.88 12.40
CA PRO A 150 10.48 4.88 12.67
C PRO A 150 9.87 3.48 12.67
N LYS A 151 10.32 2.61 11.76
CA LYS A 151 9.85 1.22 11.65
C LYS A 151 10.27 0.40 12.88
N GLN A 152 11.53 0.50 13.32
CA GLN A 152 11.99 -0.26 14.48
C GLN A 152 11.32 0.18 15.79
N TRP A 153 11.04 1.48 15.93
CA TRP A 153 10.20 1.97 17.01
C TRP A 153 8.76 1.42 16.94
N HIS A 154 8.11 1.52 15.78
CA HIS A 154 6.74 1.03 15.62
C HIS A 154 6.64 -0.48 15.89
N ALA A 155 7.58 -1.29 15.37
CA ALA A 155 7.63 -2.73 15.63
C ALA A 155 7.81 -3.07 17.12
N LYS A 156 8.66 -2.33 17.84
CA LYS A 156 8.84 -2.50 19.29
C LYS A 156 7.56 -2.18 20.06
N PHE A 157 6.84 -1.13 19.65
CA PHE A 157 5.58 -0.74 20.25
C PHE A 157 4.46 -1.75 19.96
N ASP A 158 4.30 -2.17 18.70
CA ASP A 158 3.38 -3.23 18.26
C ASP A 158 3.53 -4.49 19.13
N GLN A 159 4.76 -5.01 19.22
CA GLN A 159 5.06 -6.20 20.02
C GLN A 159 4.66 -6.03 21.49
N THR A 160 4.93 -4.85 22.06
CA THR A 160 4.61 -4.54 23.46
C THR A 160 3.11 -4.46 23.69
N MET A 161 2.36 -3.84 22.79
CA MET A 161 0.90 -3.73 22.90
C MET A 161 0.22 -5.10 22.75
N LEU A 162 0.61 -5.87 21.73
CA LEU A 162 0.09 -7.23 21.50
C LEU A 162 0.35 -8.15 22.70
N ALA A 163 1.57 -8.12 23.27
CA ALA A 163 1.92 -8.90 24.45
C ALA A 163 1.10 -8.54 25.70
N ASN A 164 0.48 -7.36 25.76
CA ASN A 164 -0.39 -6.91 26.87
C ASN A 164 -1.90 -7.10 26.57
N GLY A 165 -2.22 -7.89 25.53
CA GLY A 165 -3.60 -8.27 25.19
C GLY A 165 -4.37 -7.23 24.39
N PHE A 166 -3.69 -6.27 23.75
CA PHE A 166 -4.32 -5.40 22.75
C PHE A 166 -4.40 -6.10 21.39
N LYS A 167 -5.38 -5.70 20.58
CA LYS A 167 -5.49 -6.03 19.15
C LYS A 167 -5.22 -4.77 18.34
N ILE A 168 -4.62 -4.91 17.16
CA ILE A 168 -4.37 -3.79 16.24
C ILE A 168 -5.58 -3.63 15.31
N ASN A 169 -6.06 -2.40 15.13
CA ASN A 169 -7.13 -2.08 14.18
C ASN A 169 -6.74 -2.52 12.74
N GLU A 170 -7.69 -3.05 11.98
CA GLU A 170 -7.42 -3.56 10.63
C GLU A 170 -7.03 -2.43 9.67
N CYS A 171 -7.65 -1.26 9.82
CA CYS A 171 -7.56 -0.11 8.92
C CYS A 171 -6.43 0.88 9.24
N ASP A 172 -6.04 1.04 10.51
CA ASP A 172 -4.93 1.89 10.96
C ASP A 172 -4.03 1.16 11.98
N LYS A 173 -2.81 0.80 11.54
CA LYS A 173 -1.87 -0.04 12.33
C LYS A 173 -1.22 0.66 13.52
N CYS A 174 -1.57 1.92 13.77
CA CYS A 174 -1.15 2.64 14.96
C CYS A 174 -2.28 2.86 15.97
N VAL A 175 -3.45 2.24 15.76
CA VAL A 175 -4.56 2.20 16.71
C VAL A 175 -4.69 0.80 17.31
N TYR A 176 -4.61 0.73 18.64
CA TYR A 176 -4.64 -0.49 19.44
C TYR A 176 -5.89 -0.49 20.31
N ILE A 177 -6.56 -1.63 20.41
CA ILE A 177 -7.84 -1.77 21.09
C ILE A 177 -7.73 -2.96 22.04
N LYS A 178 -8.02 -2.72 23.32
CA LYS A 178 -8.23 -3.78 24.30
C LYS A 178 -9.70 -3.70 24.71
N ASP A 179 -10.45 -4.75 24.40
CA ASP A 179 -11.89 -4.85 24.62
C ASP A 179 -12.16 -6.15 25.35
N THR A 180 -12.27 -6.06 26.67
CA THR A 180 -12.60 -7.17 27.58
C THR A 180 -13.65 -6.68 28.58
N PRO A 181 -14.44 -7.58 29.20
CA PRO A 181 -15.50 -7.17 30.13
C PRO A 181 -15.05 -6.28 31.30
N ASN A 182 -13.76 -6.35 31.66
CA ASN A 182 -13.17 -5.65 32.81
C ASN A 182 -12.13 -4.58 32.40
N HIS A 183 -11.87 -4.40 31.10
CA HIS A 183 -10.88 -3.43 30.60
C HIS A 183 -11.20 -3.12 29.14
N GLN A 184 -11.69 -1.91 28.86
CA GLN A 184 -12.06 -1.40 27.55
C GLN A 184 -11.33 -0.08 27.27
N VAL A 185 -10.27 -0.11 26.46
CA VAL A 185 -9.43 1.07 26.15
C VAL A 185 -8.94 1.06 24.71
N ILE A 186 -8.82 2.24 24.12
CA ILE A 186 -8.21 2.48 22.82
C ILE A 186 -6.94 3.30 23.03
N VAL A 187 -5.83 2.89 22.41
CA VAL A 187 -4.57 3.64 22.36
C VAL A 187 -4.28 4.01 20.91
N CYS A 188 -3.99 5.27 20.65
CA CYS A 188 -3.72 5.80 19.32
C CYS A 188 -2.32 6.45 19.33
N LEU A 189 -1.38 5.85 18.59
CA LEU A 189 0.02 6.28 18.51
C LEU A 189 0.25 7.19 17.30
N TYR A 190 0.80 8.39 17.51
CA TYR A 190 1.39 9.21 16.45
C TYR A 190 2.87 9.42 16.76
N VAL A 191 3.71 8.51 16.27
CA VAL A 191 5.18 8.54 16.47
C VAL A 191 5.56 8.54 17.96
N ASP A 192 5.78 9.69 18.58
CA ASP A 192 6.08 9.90 20.01
C ASP A 192 4.84 10.27 20.85
N ASP A 193 3.83 10.92 20.27
CA ASP A 193 2.56 11.29 20.92
C ASP A 193 1.58 10.11 21.02
N MET A 194 0.89 9.96 22.15
CA MET A 194 -0.18 8.95 22.35
C MET A 194 -1.47 9.56 22.89
N LEU A 195 -2.61 9.14 22.34
CA LEU A 195 -3.93 9.31 22.97
C LEU A 195 -4.40 7.99 23.57
N ILE A 196 -4.81 8.00 24.84
CA ILE A 196 -5.41 6.88 25.57
C ILE A 196 -6.86 7.24 25.86
N ILE A 197 -7.80 6.43 25.37
CA ILE A 197 -9.23 6.74 25.35
C ILE A 197 -10.02 5.60 25.99
N SER A 198 -10.76 5.90 27.05
CA SER A 198 -11.72 4.98 27.66
C SER A 198 -12.86 5.76 28.33
N ARG A 199 -13.94 5.06 28.67
CA ARG A 199 -14.95 5.57 29.61
C ARG A 199 -14.41 5.58 31.04
N ASP A 200 -13.66 4.54 31.44
CA ASP A 200 -13.15 4.38 32.80
C ASP A 200 -11.73 4.96 32.95
N ILE A 201 -11.55 5.74 34.01
CA ILE A 201 -10.26 6.29 34.42
C ILE A 201 -9.32 5.20 34.97
N CYS A 202 -9.87 4.12 35.53
CA CYS A 202 -9.10 2.97 35.99
C CYS A 202 -8.40 2.25 34.83
N ASP A 203 -9.09 2.06 33.70
CA ASP A 203 -8.53 1.47 32.47
C ASP A 203 -7.40 2.33 31.88
N ILE A 204 -7.61 3.66 31.87
CA ILE A 204 -6.58 4.61 31.45
C ILE A 204 -5.36 4.50 32.37
N ASN A 205 -5.54 4.58 33.69
CA ASN A 205 -4.44 4.56 34.66
C ASN A 205 -3.75 3.18 34.75
N ALA A 206 -4.44 2.09 34.46
CA ALA A 206 -3.81 0.77 34.26
C ALA A 206 -2.96 0.72 32.99
N THR A 207 -3.45 1.33 31.90
CA THR A 207 -2.73 1.44 30.63
C THR A 207 -1.49 2.33 30.75
N LYS A 208 -1.58 3.47 31.44
CA LYS A 208 -0.43 4.36 31.74
C LYS A 208 0.68 3.62 32.48
N ARG A 209 0.35 2.96 33.61
CA ARG A 209 1.31 2.15 34.39
C ARG A 209 1.94 1.02 33.58
N MET A 210 1.17 0.39 32.70
CA MET A 210 1.68 -0.64 31.79
C MET A 210 2.71 -0.07 30.80
N LEU A 211 2.45 1.10 30.21
CA LEU A 211 3.40 1.80 29.32
C LEU A 211 4.65 2.28 30.08
N GLU A 212 4.49 2.88 31.25
CA GLU A 212 5.57 3.32 32.16
C GLU A 212 6.47 2.16 32.60
N SER A 213 5.95 0.94 32.69
CA SER A 213 6.75 -0.26 32.99
C SER A 213 7.59 -0.77 31.82
N LYS A 214 7.45 -0.20 30.61
CA LYS A 214 8.09 -0.66 29.37
C LYS A 214 8.92 0.41 28.66
N PHE A 215 8.55 1.68 28.80
CA PHE A 215 9.18 2.80 28.13
C PHE A 215 9.33 3.97 29.11
N ASP A 216 10.32 4.84 28.87
CA ASP A 216 10.38 6.11 29.60
C ASP A 216 9.26 7.04 29.08
N MET A 217 8.18 7.13 29.84
CA MET A 217 7.00 7.91 29.50
C MET A 217 7.04 9.31 30.13
N LYS A 218 6.30 10.23 29.52
CA LYS A 218 5.84 11.46 30.16
C LYS A 218 4.31 11.49 30.12
N ASP A 219 3.67 11.42 31.29
CA ASP A 219 2.24 11.69 31.39
C ASP A 219 1.96 13.18 31.16
N LEU A 220 0.97 13.49 30.32
CA LEU A 220 0.50 14.84 30.03
C LEU A 220 -0.91 15.08 30.58
N GLY A 221 -1.51 14.10 31.27
CA GLY A 221 -2.82 14.21 31.90
C GLY A 221 -3.96 14.09 30.90
N VAL A 222 -4.99 14.92 31.04
CA VAL A 222 -6.10 15.07 30.08
C VAL A 222 -5.56 15.74 28.82
N ALA A 223 -5.93 15.24 27.64
CA ALA A 223 -5.41 15.73 26.37
C ALA A 223 -5.92 17.15 26.04
N ASP A 224 -5.04 18.16 26.12
CA ASP A 224 -5.30 19.55 25.70
C ASP A 224 -4.75 19.85 24.28
N VAL A 225 -3.63 19.24 23.87
CA VAL A 225 -3.00 19.49 22.56
C VAL A 225 -2.44 18.22 21.92
N ILE A 226 -3.00 17.82 20.79
CA ILE A 226 -2.46 16.75 19.94
C ILE A 226 -1.97 17.32 18.62
N LEU A 227 -0.69 17.10 18.26
CA LEU A 227 -0.09 17.64 17.03
C LEU A 227 -0.29 19.16 16.85
N GLY A 228 -0.29 19.95 17.92
CA GLY A 228 -0.55 21.40 17.83
C GLY A 228 -2.00 21.78 17.48
N ILE A 229 -2.94 20.83 17.52
CA ILE A 229 -4.38 21.06 17.52
C ILE A 229 -4.84 21.06 18.98
N ARG A 230 -5.48 22.16 19.42
CA ARG A 230 -6.07 22.25 20.75
C ARG A 230 -7.39 21.48 20.80
N ILE A 231 -7.57 20.67 21.83
CA ILE A 231 -8.80 19.93 22.16
C ILE A 231 -9.48 20.66 23.31
N HIS A 232 -10.68 21.18 23.09
CA HIS A 232 -11.46 21.87 24.11
C HIS A 232 -12.73 21.07 24.43
N ARG A 233 -12.94 20.69 25.69
CA ARG A 233 -14.20 20.09 26.14
C ARG A 233 -15.23 21.19 26.37
N THR A 234 -16.40 21.02 25.77
CA THR A 234 -17.55 21.93 25.89
C THR A 234 -18.72 21.17 26.52
N PRO A 235 -19.75 21.86 27.05
CA PRO A 235 -20.95 21.18 27.56
C PRO A 235 -21.66 20.31 26.51
N GLN A 236 -21.46 20.60 25.22
CA GLN A 236 -22.08 19.89 24.10
C GLN A 236 -21.20 18.75 23.53
N GLY A 237 -19.90 18.69 23.85
CA GLY A 237 -18.97 17.69 23.33
C GLY A 237 -17.50 18.15 23.32
N LEU A 238 -16.81 18.05 22.17
CA LEU A 238 -15.40 18.42 22.00
C LEU A 238 -15.23 19.36 20.79
N ALA A 239 -14.30 20.30 20.87
CA ALA A 239 -13.97 21.22 19.78
C ALA A 239 -12.46 21.22 19.47
N LEU A 240 -12.10 21.03 18.20
CA LEU A 240 -10.71 21.06 17.71
C LEU A 240 -10.37 22.42 17.10
N SER A 241 -9.32 23.07 17.60
CA SER A 241 -8.91 24.40 17.13
C SER A 241 -7.42 24.48 16.79
N GLN A 242 -7.10 25.16 15.70
CA GLN A 242 -5.74 25.53 15.30
C GLN A 242 -5.48 27.04 15.39
N SER A 243 -6.29 27.79 16.17
CA SER A 243 -6.21 29.25 16.24
C SER A 243 -4.80 29.79 16.48
N HIS A 244 -4.03 29.15 17.37
CA HIS A 244 -2.63 29.51 17.67
C HIS A 244 -1.66 29.21 16.52
N TYR A 245 -1.87 28.13 15.76
CA TYR A 245 -1.06 27.85 14.57
C TYR A 245 -1.42 28.82 13.42
N ILE A 246 -2.71 29.14 13.26
CA ILE A 246 -3.18 30.16 12.31
C ILE A 246 -2.53 31.51 12.64
N GLU A 247 -2.64 31.97 13.90
CA GLU A 247 -1.99 33.19 14.40
C GLU A 247 -0.50 33.25 14.05
N LYS A 248 0.24 32.18 14.33
CA LYS A 248 1.66 32.06 14.01
C LYS A 248 1.96 32.10 12.50
N VAL A 249 1.08 31.56 11.67
CA VAL A 249 1.19 31.65 10.20
C VAL A 249 0.90 33.07 9.72
N LEU A 250 -0.12 33.73 10.28
CA LEU A 250 -0.48 35.11 9.94
C LEU A 250 0.64 36.09 10.34
N ASP A 251 1.22 35.94 11.54
CA ASP A 251 2.36 36.76 11.99
C ASP A 251 3.62 36.52 11.14
N LYS A 252 3.94 35.24 10.87
CA LYS A 252 5.08 34.87 10.01
C LYS A 252 5.02 35.50 8.62
N PHE A 253 3.82 35.69 8.06
CA PHE A 253 3.62 36.21 6.71
C PHE A 253 2.99 37.61 6.68
N LYS A 254 2.97 38.35 7.79
CA LYS A 254 2.32 39.68 7.89
C LYS A 254 2.85 40.71 6.90
N TYR A 255 4.13 40.62 6.55
CA TYR A 255 4.80 41.47 5.53
C TYR A 255 4.20 41.33 4.13
N MET A 256 3.37 40.30 3.88
CA MET A 256 2.72 40.13 2.59
C MET A 256 1.55 41.09 2.40
N GLU A 257 1.00 41.72 3.45
CA GLU A 257 -0.17 42.60 3.42
C GLU A 257 -1.41 41.96 2.76
N PHE A 258 -2.38 41.56 3.59
CA PHE A 258 -3.61 40.91 3.16
C PHE A 258 -4.84 41.44 3.90
N ASP A 259 -5.87 41.81 3.13
CA ASP A 259 -7.15 42.30 3.62
C ASP A 259 -8.00 41.20 4.25
N ILE A 260 -8.96 41.60 5.10
CA ILE A 260 -9.94 40.69 5.70
C ILE A 260 -10.88 40.17 4.59
N ALA A 261 -10.89 38.87 4.36
CA ALA A 261 -11.74 38.23 3.36
C ALA A 261 -12.84 37.39 4.04
N LYS A 262 -14.06 37.39 3.48
CA LYS A 262 -15.20 36.63 4.02
C LYS A 262 -15.45 35.29 3.31
N THR A 263 -14.67 34.96 2.27
CA THR A 263 -14.68 33.65 1.61
C THR A 263 -13.25 33.23 1.24
N PRO A 264 -12.91 31.92 1.28
CA PRO A 264 -11.57 31.43 0.95
C PRO A 264 -11.25 31.46 -0.55
N LEU A 265 -12.27 31.48 -1.41
CA LEU A 265 -12.17 31.67 -2.85
C LEU A 265 -13.33 32.57 -3.30
N ASP A 266 -13.11 33.39 -4.30
CA ASP A 266 -14.16 34.11 -4.99
C ASP A 266 -14.78 33.20 -6.06
N ALA A 267 -16.11 33.09 -6.06
CA ALA A 267 -16.87 32.23 -6.98
C ALA A 267 -16.61 32.56 -8.46
N ASN A 268 -16.29 33.81 -8.78
CA ASN A 268 -16.04 34.28 -10.14
C ASN A 268 -14.56 34.23 -10.55
N PHE A 269 -13.64 33.89 -9.63
CA PHE A 269 -12.21 34.02 -9.85
C PHE A 269 -11.58 32.73 -10.40
N ALA A 270 -11.21 32.76 -11.69
CA ALA A 270 -10.60 31.64 -12.40
C ALA A 270 -9.07 31.73 -12.41
N LEU A 271 -8.40 30.79 -11.72
CA LEU A 271 -6.95 30.61 -11.82
C LEU A 271 -6.54 30.07 -13.20
N ARG A 272 -5.46 30.58 -13.76
CA ARG A 272 -4.94 30.21 -15.09
C ARG A 272 -3.46 29.85 -14.98
N LYS A 273 -3.01 28.88 -15.79
CA LYS A 273 -1.60 28.51 -15.86
C LYS A 273 -0.74 29.75 -16.17
N ASN A 274 0.37 29.92 -15.46
CA ASN A 274 1.34 30.95 -15.81
C ASN A 274 2.12 30.52 -17.08
N GLU A 275 2.30 31.47 -18.00
CA GLU A 275 3.08 31.28 -19.24
C GLU A 275 4.41 32.07 -19.21
N GLY A 276 4.55 33.03 -18.29
CA GLY A 276 5.79 33.75 -18.04
C GLY A 276 6.63 33.12 -16.91
N GLU A 277 7.59 33.90 -16.43
CA GLU A 277 8.45 33.56 -15.30
C GLU A 277 7.68 33.46 -13.97
N SER A 278 8.28 32.74 -13.01
CA SER A 278 7.66 32.38 -11.74
C SER A 278 7.88 33.43 -10.66
N ASP A 279 6.79 33.97 -10.09
CA ASP A 279 6.85 34.88 -8.95
C ASP A 279 7.18 34.13 -7.64
N SER A 280 8.43 34.20 -7.15
CA SER A 280 8.84 33.76 -5.81
C SER A 280 8.44 32.32 -5.42
N GLN A 281 8.76 31.34 -6.27
CA GLN A 281 8.32 29.95 -6.17
C GLN A 281 8.50 29.31 -4.78
N LEU A 282 9.66 29.47 -4.16
CA LEU A 282 10.00 28.87 -2.87
C LEU A 282 9.14 29.43 -1.74
N GLU A 283 8.91 30.75 -1.74
CA GLU A 283 8.04 31.42 -0.77
C GLU A 283 6.58 30.97 -0.94
N TYR A 284 6.11 30.84 -2.19
CA TYR A 284 4.76 30.32 -2.49
C TYR A 284 4.56 28.91 -1.93
N ALA A 285 5.53 28.01 -2.17
CA ALA A 285 5.52 26.66 -1.61
C ALA A 285 5.55 26.66 -0.07
N ARG A 286 6.30 27.59 0.55
CA ARG A 286 6.42 27.74 2.00
C ARG A 286 5.11 28.19 2.65
N VAL A 287 4.38 29.12 2.05
CA VAL A 287 3.03 29.54 2.51
C VAL A 287 2.03 28.39 2.32
N LEU A 288 2.01 27.80 1.12
CA LEU A 288 1.10 26.71 0.77
C LEU A 288 1.25 25.52 1.73
N GLY A 289 2.47 25.14 2.09
CA GLY A 289 2.74 24.06 3.05
C GLY A 289 2.13 24.32 4.44
N CYS A 290 2.21 25.56 4.94
CA CYS A 290 1.56 25.95 6.19
C CYS A 290 0.03 25.88 6.09
N LEU A 291 -0.56 26.33 4.97
CA LEU A 291 -2.00 26.29 4.74
C LEU A 291 -2.52 24.86 4.52
N MET A 292 -1.75 23.99 3.88
CA MET A 292 -2.06 22.56 3.75
C MET A 292 -2.14 21.88 5.13
N TYR A 293 -1.33 22.30 6.10
CA TYR A 293 -1.41 21.76 7.45
C TYR A 293 -2.74 22.13 8.14
N ILE A 294 -3.14 23.41 8.03
CA ILE A 294 -4.41 23.93 8.54
C ILE A 294 -5.60 23.21 7.87
N MET A 295 -5.55 23.09 6.54
CA MET A 295 -6.55 22.40 5.71
C MET A 295 -6.72 20.93 6.08
N ASN A 296 -5.63 20.20 6.31
CA ASN A 296 -5.69 18.76 6.58
C ASN A 296 -6.15 18.44 8.00
N CYS A 297 -5.98 19.36 8.95
CA CYS A 297 -6.25 19.12 10.37
C CYS A 297 -7.65 19.55 10.79
N THR A 298 -8.00 20.85 10.69
CA THR A 298 -9.29 21.37 11.20
C THR A 298 -10.07 22.28 10.23
N ARG A 299 -9.55 22.61 9.04
CA ARG A 299 -10.18 23.57 8.11
C ARG A 299 -10.58 22.94 6.77
N PRO A 300 -11.68 22.15 6.70
CA PRO A 300 -12.18 21.59 5.45
C PRO A 300 -12.63 22.66 4.44
N ASP A 301 -13.11 23.79 4.95
CA ASP A 301 -13.64 24.93 4.20
C ASP A 301 -12.62 25.61 3.26
N ILE A 302 -11.32 25.51 3.54
CA ILE A 302 -10.27 26.03 2.62
C ILE A 302 -9.79 24.99 1.59
N ALA A 303 -10.27 23.74 1.65
CA ALA A 303 -9.67 22.63 0.89
C ALA A 303 -9.80 22.76 -0.63
N CYS A 304 -10.89 23.34 -1.15
CA CYS A 304 -10.99 23.66 -2.58
C CYS A 304 -9.92 24.64 -3.03
N THR A 305 -9.72 25.74 -2.30
CA THR A 305 -8.75 26.77 -2.66
C THR A 305 -7.33 26.23 -2.63
N ILE A 306 -6.94 25.52 -1.56
CA ILE A 306 -5.59 24.97 -1.43
C ILE A 306 -5.31 23.89 -2.49
N SER A 307 -6.28 23.03 -2.80
CA SER A 307 -6.20 22.02 -3.88
C SER A 307 -6.20 22.62 -5.31
N LYS A 308 -6.61 23.88 -5.46
CA LYS A 308 -6.45 24.65 -6.70
C LYS A 308 -5.09 25.37 -6.74
N LEU A 309 -4.69 26.05 -5.67
CA LEU A 309 -3.41 26.76 -5.56
C LEU A 309 -2.19 25.83 -5.68
N SER A 310 -2.28 24.61 -5.16
CA SER A 310 -1.20 23.60 -5.24
C SER A 310 -0.90 23.12 -6.67
N ARG A 311 -1.80 23.37 -7.64
CA ARG A 311 -1.59 23.05 -9.06
C ARG A 311 -0.52 23.93 -9.71
N TYR A 312 -0.16 25.05 -9.06
CA TYR A 312 0.71 26.09 -9.62
C TYR A 312 2.03 26.25 -8.86
N THR A 313 2.33 25.40 -7.87
CA THR A 313 3.53 25.50 -7.02
C THR A 313 4.87 25.49 -7.77
N SER A 314 4.91 24.99 -9.00
CA SER A 314 6.11 25.01 -9.85
C SER A 314 6.30 26.31 -10.64
N ASN A 315 5.23 27.09 -10.86
CA ASN A 315 5.27 28.37 -11.58
C ASN A 315 4.07 29.25 -11.17
N PRO A 316 4.04 29.78 -9.93
CA PRO A 316 3.06 30.77 -9.49
C PRO A 316 3.24 32.12 -10.19
N ASN A 317 2.20 32.96 -10.11
CA ASN A 317 2.23 34.35 -10.58
C ASN A 317 1.38 35.25 -9.68
N LYS A 318 1.33 36.55 -9.97
CA LYS A 318 0.56 37.56 -9.22
C LYS A 318 -0.89 37.17 -8.94
N THR A 319 -1.61 36.50 -9.85
CA THR A 319 -3.01 36.10 -9.59
C THR A 319 -3.12 34.92 -8.62
N HIS A 320 -2.18 33.97 -8.68
CA HIS A 320 -2.03 32.92 -7.66
C HIS A 320 -1.69 33.51 -6.29
N TRP A 321 -0.81 34.51 -6.24
CA TRP A 321 -0.47 35.24 -5.01
C TRP A 321 -1.65 36.02 -4.43
N MET A 322 -2.46 36.70 -5.25
CA MET A 322 -3.70 37.36 -4.78
C MET A 322 -4.67 36.36 -4.14
N ALA A 323 -4.87 35.20 -4.76
CA ALA A 323 -5.70 34.14 -4.17
C ALA A 323 -5.10 33.55 -2.87
N MET A 324 -3.77 33.42 -2.80
CA MET A 324 -3.07 33.01 -1.57
C MET A 324 -3.29 34.03 -0.43
N LYS A 325 -3.12 35.33 -0.71
CA LYS A 325 -3.41 36.43 0.22
C LYS A 325 -4.86 36.40 0.71
N ARG A 326 -5.83 36.12 -0.18
CA ARG A 326 -7.25 35.99 0.19
C ARG A 326 -7.47 34.87 1.21
N VAL A 327 -6.79 33.73 1.09
CA VAL A 327 -6.90 32.65 2.09
C VAL A 327 -6.35 33.09 3.44
N LEU A 328 -5.22 33.80 3.50
CA LEU A 328 -4.68 34.36 4.74
C LEU A 328 -5.67 35.38 5.36
N GLY A 329 -6.24 36.26 4.53
CA GLY A 329 -7.30 37.19 4.91
C GLY A 329 -8.56 36.52 5.47
N TYR A 330 -8.93 35.37 4.92
CA TYR A 330 -10.07 34.58 5.38
C TYR A 330 -9.77 33.81 6.68
N LEU A 331 -8.56 33.27 6.83
CA LEU A 331 -8.11 32.67 8.09
C LEU A 331 -8.00 33.70 9.21
N LYS A 332 -7.64 34.96 8.90
CA LYS A 332 -7.69 36.08 9.84
C LYS A 332 -9.13 36.42 10.26
N TYR A 333 -10.09 36.39 9.32
CA TYR A 333 -11.52 36.59 9.62
C TYR A 333 -12.14 35.45 10.46
N THR A 334 -11.59 34.24 10.38
CA THR A 334 -12.15 33.01 10.98
C THR A 334 -11.16 32.33 11.93
N GLN A 335 -10.29 33.12 12.57
CA GLN A 335 -9.17 32.62 13.39
C GLN A 335 -9.65 31.85 14.63
N ASP A 336 -10.82 32.19 15.15
CA ASP A 336 -11.47 31.59 16.32
C ASP A 336 -12.31 30.34 15.98
N TYR A 337 -12.45 30.00 14.69
CA TYR A 337 -13.25 28.85 14.27
C TYR A 337 -12.60 27.55 14.77
N ALA A 338 -13.44 26.65 15.27
CA ALA A 338 -13.08 25.31 15.68
C ALA A 338 -14.05 24.30 15.03
N LEU A 339 -13.60 23.05 14.94
CA LEU A 339 -14.37 21.92 14.45
C LEU A 339 -15.02 21.22 15.65
N HIS A 340 -16.34 21.34 15.79
CA HIS A 340 -17.09 20.84 16.94
C HIS A 340 -17.71 19.47 16.65
N TYR A 341 -17.46 18.52 17.55
CA TYR A 341 -18.18 17.25 17.64
C TYR A 341 -19.11 17.32 18.85
N ASN A 342 -20.40 17.11 18.62
CA ASN A 342 -21.44 17.12 19.64
C ASN A 342 -21.84 15.67 19.99
N LYS A 343 -22.62 15.49 21.05
CA LYS A 343 -23.14 14.17 21.45
C LYS A 343 -24.04 13.48 20.40
N TYR A 344 -24.61 14.24 19.46
CA TYR A 344 -25.51 13.78 18.40
C TYR A 344 -25.26 14.51 17.07
N PRO A 345 -25.64 13.93 15.92
CA PRO A 345 -26.15 12.57 15.74
C PRO A 345 -25.06 11.49 15.85
N VAL A 346 -25.45 10.30 16.29
CA VAL A 346 -24.59 9.11 16.40
C VAL A 346 -24.66 8.31 15.11
N VAL A 347 -24.22 8.94 14.02
CA VAL A 347 -24.22 8.36 12.68
C VAL A 347 -22.92 8.74 11.97
N LEU A 348 -22.45 7.86 11.09
CA LEU A 348 -21.45 8.19 10.09
C LEU A 348 -22.19 8.43 8.77
N GLU A 349 -22.25 9.68 8.34
CA GLU A 349 -22.86 10.10 7.08
C GLU A 349 -21.82 10.79 6.19
N GLY A 350 -22.04 10.76 4.88
CA GLY A 350 -21.15 11.30 3.86
C GLY A 350 -21.88 12.21 2.88
N TYR A 351 -21.14 13.11 2.24
CA TYR A 351 -21.61 14.00 1.19
C TYR A 351 -20.62 13.97 0.02
N SER A 352 -21.13 13.97 -1.21
CA SER A 352 -20.33 13.98 -2.44
C SER A 352 -20.84 15.04 -3.44
N ASP A 353 -19.91 15.66 -4.17
CA ASP A 353 -20.16 16.71 -5.19
C ASP A 353 -19.04 16.70 -6.24
N ALA A 354 -19.34 17.12 -7.47
CA ALA A 354 -18.36 17.26 -8.54
C ALA A 354 -18.62 18.45 -9.48
N ASN A 355 -17.77 19.48 -9.38
CA ASN A 355 -17.81 20.58 -10.34
C ASN A 355 -17.29 20.13 -11.73
N TRP A 356 -18.22 19.92 -12.67
CA TRP A 356 -17.94 19.65 -14.08
C TRP A 356 -17.36 20.89 -14.77
N ILE A 357 -16.52 20.69 -15.80
CA ILE A 357 -15.89 21.84 -16.48
C ILE A 357 -16.77 22.34 -17.60
N THR A 358 -17.00 23.64 -17.60
CA THR A 358 -17.67 24.40 -18.66
C THR A 358 -16.77 25.45 -19.34
N GLY A 359 -15.47 25.54 -18.97
CA GLY A 359 -14.53 26.58 -19.42
C GLY A 359 -13.26 26.06 -20.11
N SER A 360 -12.64 26.89 -20.95
CA SER A 360 -11.72 26.49 -22.03
C SER A 360 -10.35 25.94 -21.65
N ASN A 361 -9.84 26.17 -20.42
CA ASN A 361 -8.43 25.91 -20.08
C ASN A 361 -8.19 24.79 -19.06
N GLU A 362 -9.23 24.26 -18.41
CA GLU A 362 -9.12 23.02 -17.60
C GLU A 362 -9.71 21.84 -18.38
N VAL A 363 -9.15 20.64 -18.20
CA VAL A 363 -9.58 19.42 -18.93
C VAL A 363 -10.11 18.31 -18.00
N LYS A 364 -9.98 18.46 -16.67
CA LYS A 364 -10.46 17.47 -15.68
C LYS A 364 -11.14 18.13 -14.48
N SER A 365 -12.38 17.71 -14.20
CA SER A 365 -13.28 18.19 -13.15
C SER A 365 -12.68 18.09 -11.74
N THR A 366 -13.32 18.70 -10.74
CA THR A 366 -12.90 18.57 -9.32
C THR A 366 -13.98 17.82 -8.53
N SER A 367 -13.58 16.74 -7.84
CA SER A 367 -14.45 15.98 -6.93
C SER A 367 -14.21 16.39 -5.48
N GLY A 368 -15.28 16.49 -4.72
CA GLY A 368 -15.29 16.73 -3.27
C GLY A 368 -16.01 15.61 -2.52
N TYR A 369 -15.57 15.35 -1.29
CA TYR A 369 -16.38 14.63 -0.30
C TYR A 369 -16.11 15.12 1.11
N VAL A 370 -17.09 14.98 1.99
CA VAL A 370 -16.96 15.16 3.45
C VAL A 370 -17.78 14.11 4.18
N PHE A 371 -17.25 13.58 5.27
CA PHE A 371 -17.92 12.66 6.19
C PHE A 371 -17.98 13.28 7.58
N THR A 372 -19.10 13.10 8.28
CA THR A 372 -19.38 13.69 9.59
C THR A 372 -19.73 12.62 10.64
N ILE A 373 -19.40 12.90 11.91
CA ILE A 373 -19.88 12.19 13.11
C ILE A 373 -20.16 13.26 14.18
N GLY A 374 -21.25 13.14 14.96
CA GLY A 374 -21.59 14.13 15.99
C GLY A 374 -21.83 15.55 15.44
N GLY A 375 -22.18 15.66 14.15
CA GLY A 375 -22.35 16.94 13.45
C GLY A 375 -21.04 17.68 13.12
N GLY A 376 -19.88 17.02 13.20
CA GLY A 376 -18.58 17.58 12.82
C GLY A 376 -17.85 16.71 11.80
N ALA A 377 -17.12 17.33 10.87
CA ALA A 377 -16.38 16.63 9.83
C ALA A 377 -15.22 15.78 10.39
N VAL A 378 -15.16 14.51 10.00
CA VAL A 378 -14.11 13.54 10.40
C VAL A 378 -13.17 13.18 9.24
N SER A 379 -13.68 13.13 8.00
CA SER A 379 -12.86 12.98 6.79
C SER A 379 -13.33 13.91 5.69
N TRP A 380 -12.42 14.42 4.86
CA TRP A 380 -12.76 15.27 3.71
C TRP A 380 -11.67 15.25 2.66
N LYS A 381 -12.05 15.58 1.42
CA LYS A 381 -11.11 15.70 0.31
C LYS A 381 -11.64 16.64 -0.76
N SER A 382 -10.73 17.43 -1.32
CA SER A 382 -10.93 18.15 -2.58
C SER A 382 -9.83 17.74 -3.55
N SER A 383 -10.19 17.19 -4.71
CA SER A 383 -9.20 16.65 -5.65
C SER A 383 -9.61 16.78 -7.11
N LYS A 384 -8.67 17.20 -7.96
CA LYS A 384 -8.82 17.12 -9.42
C LYS A 384 -9.04 15.66 -9.83
N GLN A 385 -9.95 15.41 -10.77
CA GLN A 385 -10.22 14.08 -11.28
C GLN A 385 -9.04 13.58 -12.12
N THR A 386 -8.80 12.26 -12.09
CA THR A 386 -7.69 11.62 -12.81
C THR A 386 -8.01 11.38 -14.29
N CYS A 387 -9.29 11.19 -14.63
CA CYS A 387 -9.81 11.09 -15.99
C CYS A 387 -10.63 12.33 -16.39
N ILE A 388 -11.06 12.37 -17.65
CA ILE A 388 -11.93 13.41 -18.22
C ILE A 388 -13.36 12.91 -18.15
N ALA A 389 -14.24 13.61 -17.43
CA ALA A 389 -15.67 13.35 -17.39
C ALA A 389 -16.37 14.01 -18.60
N ARG A 390 -17.20 13.26 -19.33
CA ARG A 390 -17.87 13.73 -20.56
C ARG A 390 -19.23 14.38 -20.32
N SER A 391 -19.71 14.33 -19.08
CA SER A 391 -20.95 14.99 -18.63
C SER A 391 -20.91 15.21 -17.13
N THR A 392 -21.80 16.07 -16.62
CA THR A 392 -22.00 16.28 -15.18
C THR A 392 -22.29 14.98 -14.45
N MET A 393 -23.13 14.09 -15.03
CA MET A 393 -23.41 12.78 -14.43
C MET A 393 -22.13 11.94 -14.30
N GLU A 394 -21.25 11.93 -15.31
CA GLU A 394 -19.98 11.21 -15.19
C GLU A 394 -19.05 11.83 -14.13
N SER A 395 -18.98 13.16 -13.99
CA SER A 395 -18.13 13.77 -12.96
C SER A 395 -18.64 13.51 -11.55
N GLU A 396 -19.96 13.56 -11.35
CA GLU A 396 -20.61 13.25 -10.07
C GLU A 396 -20.41 11.78 -9.68
N PHE A 397 -20.59 10.87 -10.64
CA PHE A 397 -20.34 9.45 -10.42
C PHE A 397 -18.87 9.17 -10.02
N ILE A 398 -17.91 9.98 -10.48
CA ILE A 398 -16.50 9.90 -10.09
C ILE A 398 -16.24 10.47 -8.69
N ALA A 399 -17.05 11.42 -8.21
CA ALA A 399 -16.99 11.85 -6.81
C ALA A 399 -17.60 10.80 -5.87
N LEU A 400 -18.76 10.24 -6.25
CA LEU A 400 -19.44 9.17 -5.53
C LEU A 400 -18.56 7.92 -5.38
N ASP A 401 -17.86 7.49 -6.44
CA ASP A 401 -16.87 6.41 -6.42
C ASP A 401 -15.77 6.64 -5.36
N LYS A 402 -15.14 7.82 -5.37
CA LYS A 402 -14.13 8.22 -4.37
C LYS A 402 -14.70 8.35 -2.95
N ALA A 403 -15.96 8.73 -2.81
CA ALA A 403 -16.63 8.78 -1.52
C ALA A 403 -16.91 7.37 -1.00
N GLY A 404 -17.32 6.44 -1.86
CA GLY A 404 -17.50 5.03 -1.53
C GLY A 404 -16.23 4.36 -0.99
N GLU A 405 -15.08 4.58 -1.64
CA GLU A 405 -13.77 4.11 -1.16
C GLU A 405 -13.43 4.60 0.26
N GLU A 406 -13.75 5.87 0.58
CA GLU A 406 -13.51 6.43 1.92
C GLU A 406 -14.56 5.94 2.92
N ALA A 407 -15.82 5.83 2.52
CA ALA A 407 -16.91 5.31 3.35
C ALA A 407 -16.64 3.87 3.81
N GLU A 408 -16.17 3.01 2.90
CA GLU A 408 -15.72 1.65 3.20
C GLU A 408 -14.59 1.65 4.24
N TRP A 409 -13.56 2.47 4.05
CA TRP A 409 -12.45 2.57 5.00
C TRP A 409 -12.90 3.07 6.39
N LEU A 410 -13.81 4.06 6.43
CA LEU A 410 -14.36 4.59 7.68
C LEU A 410 -15.27 3.58 8.40
N ARG A 411 -16.10 2.84 7.65
CA ARG A 411 -16.96 1.76 8.16
C ARG A 411 -16.11 0.65 8.77
N ASN A 412 -15.09 0.19 8.04
CA ASN A 412 -14.21 -0.89 8.50
C ASN A 412 -13.33 -0.44 9.68
N PHE A 413 -12.92 0.83 9.75
CA PHE A 413 -12.26 1.38 10.93
C PHE A 413 -13.16 1.29 12.18
N LEU A 414 -14.46 1.57 12.04
CA LEU A 414 -15.44 1.51 13.14
C LEU A 414 -15.82 0.09 13.56
N GLU A 415 -15.72 -0.91 12.68
CA GLU A 415 -16.09 -2.31 13.00
C GLU A 415 -15.25 -2.89 14.15
N ASP A 416 -13.98 -2.47 14.27
CA ASP A 416 -13.10 -2.83 15.39
C ASP A 416 -13.37 -2.03 16.67
N ILE A 417 -13.97 -0.83 16.57
CA ILE A 417 -14.16 0.07 17.72
C ILE A 417 -15.22 -0.51 18.67
N PRO A 418 -14.92 -0.65 19.97
CA PRO A 418 -15.82 -1.34 20.90
C PRO A 418 -17.00 -0.46 21.37
N TYR A 419 -16.84 0.87 21.30
CA TYR A 419 -17.89 1.83 21.65
C TYR A 419 -18.94 2.06 20.56
N TRP A 420 -18.71 1.57 19.33
CA TRP A 420 -19.62 1.80 18.21
C TRP A 420 -20.65 0.66 18.10
N PRO A 421 -21.94 0.95 17.85
CA PRO A 421 -22.98 -0.06 17.65
C PRO A 421 -22.63 -1.07 16.55
N LYS A 422 -22.77 -2.35 16.86
CA LYS A 422 -22.49 -3.46 15.93
C LYS A 422 -23.79 -4.22 15.61
N PRO A 423 -23.99 -4.67 14.36
CA PRO A 423 -23.13 -4.45 13.18
C PRO A 423 -23.11 -2.99 12.74
N VAL A 424 -21.99 -2.53 12.16
CA VAL A 424 -21.90 -1.15 11.65
C VAL A 424 -22.90 -0.95 10.51
N ALA A 425 -23.81 0.02 10.66
CA ALA A 425 -24.82 0.35 9.65
C ALA A 425 -24.18 0.79 8.31
N PRO A 426 -24.89 0.65 7.17
CA PRO A 426 -24.44 1.19 5.90
C PRO A 426 -24.20 2.70 5.99
N VAL A 427 -23.12 3.19 5.39
CA VAL A 427 -22.80 4.62 5.38
C VAL A 427 -23.66 5.32 4.33
N CYS A 428 -24.54 6.22 4.76
CA CYS A 428 -25.35 7.02 3.84
C CYS A 428 -24.49 8.09 3.17
N ILE A 429 -24.41 8.07 1.83
CA ILE A 429 -23.75 9.09 1.02
C ILE A 429 -24.81 9.96 0.34
N HIS A 430 -24.87 11.22 0.73
CA HIS A 430 -25.71 12.23 0.11
C HIS A 430 -25.08 12.73 -1.20
N CYS A 431 -25.87 12.70 -2.28
CA CYS A 431 -25.49 13.19 -3.61
C CYS A 431 -26.65 14.04 -4.17
N ASP A 432 -26.33 15.14 -4.86
CA ASP A 432 -27.33 16.04 -5.44
C ASP A 432 -27.63 15.75 -6.93
N SER A 433 -27.01 14.71 -7.48
CA SER A 433 -27.15 14.31 -8.87
C SER A 433 -28.04 13.07 -9.01
N GLN A 434 -29.35 13.28 -9.18
CA GLN A 434 -30.31 12.19 -9.43
C GLN A 434 -29.89 11.27 -10.59
N ALA A 435 -29.21 11.82 -11.61
CA ALA A 435 -28.67 11.06 -12.73
C ALA A 435 -27.52 10.12 -12.32
N ALA A 436 -26.68 10.52 -11.36
CA ALA A 436 -25.63 9.66 -10.79
C ALA A 436 -26.23 8.59 -9.85
N ILE A 437 -27.22 8.95 -9.03
CA ILE A 437 -27.94 8.03 -8.13
C ILE A 437 -28.65 6.93 -8.96
N GLY A 438 -29.45 7.32 -9.95
CA GLY A 438 -30.12 6.37 -10.85
C GLY A 438 -29.13 5.52 -11.65
N ARG A 439 -27.94 6.04 -11.96
CA ARG A 439 -26.85 5.26 -12.55
C ARG A 439 -26.27 4.25 -11.57
N ALA A 440 -26.15 4.55 -10.29
CA ALA A 440 -25.58 3.65 -9.28
C ALA A 440 -26.47 2.42 -9.04
N GLY A 441 -27.79 2.61 -9.03
CA GLY A 441 -28.76 1.51 -8.91
C GLY A 441 -28.90 0.63 -10.17
N SER A 442 -28.51 1.11 -11.35
CA SER A 442 -28.72 0.43 -12.63
C SER A 442 -28.00 -0.92 -12.74
N MET A 443 -28.70 -2.00 -13.12
CA MET A 443 -28.11 -3.36 -13.12
C MET A 443 -26.91 -3.53 -14.09
N MET A 444 -26.92 -2.80 -15.21
CA MET A 444 -25.92 -2.89 -16.27
C MET A 444 -25.41 -1.50 -16.66
N TYR A 445 -24.09 -1.34 -16.78
CA TYR A 445 -23.50 -0.14 -17.34
C TYR A 445 -23.48 -0.20 -18.88
N ASN A 446 -24.49 0.39 -19.51
CA ASN A 446 -24.65 0.41 -20.97
C ASN A 446 -23.74 1.45 -21.69
N GLY A 447 -22.83 2.11 -20.98
CA GLY A 447 -21.95 3.13 -21.55
C GLY A 447 -20.69 2.56 -22.21
N LYS A 448 -20.20 3.24 -23.25
CA LYS A 448 -18.97 2.85 -23.98
C LYS A 448 -17.66 3.16 -23.21
N SER A 449 -17.73 3.83 -22.05
CA SER A 449 -16.55 4.27 -21.29
C SER A 449 -16.05 3.22 -20.28
N ARG A 450 -14.93 2.54 -20.61
CA ARG A 450 -14.34 1.48 -19.77
C ARG A 450 -13.97 1.93 -18.35
N HIS A 451 -13.55 3.19 -18.17
CA HIS A 451 -13.15 3.69 -16.85
C HIS A 451 -14.36 4.01 -15.95
N ILE A 452 -15.46 4.54 -16.51
CA ILE A 452 -16.71 4.72 -15.76
C ILE A 452 -17.34 3.36 -15.45
N ARG A 453 -17.28 2.38 -16.38
CA ARG A 453 -17.77 1.01 -16.13
C ARG A 453 -17.12 0.35 -14.91
N ARG A 454 -15.81 0.56 -14.70
CA ARG A 454 -15.10 0.03 -13.51
C ARG A 454 -15.66 0.63 -12.23
N ARG A 455 -15.72 1.97 -12.16
CA ARG A 455 -16.30 2.71 -11.03
C ARG A 455 -17.75 2.31 -10.72
N HIS A 456 -18.55 2.13 -11.76
CA HIS A 456 -19.92 1.64 -11.63
C HIS A 456 -19.98 0.27 -10.98
N ASN A 457 -19.07 -0.65 -11.34
CA ASN A 457 -18.99 -1.94 -10.68
C ASN A 457 -18.58 -1.80 -9.20
N THR A 458 -17.61 -0.93 -8.87
CA THR A 458 -17.19 -0.66 -7.49
C THR A 458 -18.35 -0.10 -6.65
N VAL A 459 -18.96 1.01 -7.06
CA VAL A 459 -20.11 1.63 -6.35
C VAL A 459 -21.28 0.65 -6.21
N ARG A 460 -21.54 -0.15 -7.25
CA ARG A 460 -22.54 -1.23 -7.18
C ARG A 460 -22.19 -2.28 -6.13
N GLU A 461 -20.94 -2.72 -6.08
CA GLU A 461 -20.49 -3.74 -5.13
C GLU A 461 -20.69 -3.24 -3.70
N LEU A 462 -20.28 -2.00 -3.40
CA LEU A 462 -20.49 -1.32 -2.11
C LEU A 462 -21.98 -1.20 -1.72
N LEU A 463 -22.86 -0.92 -2.68
CA LEU A 463 -24.32 -0.92 -2.48
C LEU A 463 -24.86 -2.33 -2.18
N SER A 464 -24.47 -3.32 -3.00
CA SER A 464 -24.99 -4.69 -2.90
C SER A 464 -24.49 -5.46 -1.69
N SER A 465 -23.34 -5.08 -1.14
CA SER A 465 -22.77 -5.60 0.10
C SER A 465 -23.28 -4.88 1.36
N GLY A 466 -24.07 -3.80 1.20
CA GLY A 466 -24.57 -3.02 2.33
C GLY A 466 -23.51 -2.16 3.02
N ILE A 467 -22.40 -1.85 2.35
CA ILE A 467 -21.36 -0.96 2.90
C ILE A 467 -21.82 0.50 2.84
N ILE A 468 -22.52 0.89 1.76
CA ILE A 468 -23.06 2.23 1.57
C ILE A 468 -24.55 2.21 1.20
N THR A 469 -25.24 3.31 1.50
CA THR A 469 -26.50 3.72 0.84
C THR A 469 -26.30 5.07 0.17
N ILE A 470 -27.20 5.45 -0.74
CA ILE A 470 -27.10 6.74 -1.45
C ILE A 470 -28.46 7.43 -1.43
N ASP A 471 -28.50 8.62 -0.85
CA ASP A 471 -29.69 9.45 -0.77
C ASP A 471 -29.54 10.75 -1.55
N TYR A 472 -30.66 11.26 -2.06
CA TYR A 472 -30.71 12.55 -2.73
C TYR A 472 -30.70 13.71 -1.73
N VAL A 473 -29.77 14.64 -1.89
CA VAL A 473 -29.77 15.95 -1.20
C VAL A 473 -29.96 17.07 -2.22
N LYS A 474 -30.60 18.18 -1.85
CA LYS A 474 -30.67 19.35 -2.73
C LYS A 474 -29.29 19.98 -2.81
N SER A 475 -28.82 20.43 -3.97
CA SER A 475 -27.48 21.03 -4.14
C SER A 475 -27.18 22.14 -3.13
N LYS A 476 -28.17 22.98 -2.82
CA LYS A 476 -28.01 23.99 -1.76
C LYS A 476 -27.63 23.33 -0.43
N ASP A 477 -28.27 22.25 -0.03
CA ASP A 477 -28.10 21.59 1.27
C ASP A 477 -26.91 20.60 1.27
N ASN A 478 -26.22 20.41 0.14
CA ASN A 478 -25.02 19.57 0.03
C ASN A 478 -23.83 20.20 0.76
N VAL A 479 -23.29 19.50 1.77
CA VAL A 479 -22.18 20.00 2.60
C VAL A 479 -20.82 19.91 1.88
N SER A 480 -20.73 19.12 0.80
CA SER A 480 -19.49 18.95 0.01
C SER A 480 -19.29 19.99 -1.11
N ASP A 481 -20.29 20.82 -1.41
CA ASP A 481 -20.23 21.95 -2.36
C ASP A 481 -18.95 22.84 -2.27
N PRO A 482 -18.51 23.33 -1.08
CA PRO A 482 -17.32 24.18 -0.98
C PRO A 482 -16.01 23.44 -1.30
N LEU A 483 -16.05 22.12 -1.51
CA LEU A 483 -14.87 21.32 -1.84
C LEU A 483 -14.61 21.25 -3.35
N THR A 484 -15.53 21.71 -4.20
CA THR A 484 -15.38 21.65 -5.68
C THR A 484 -15.36 23.03 -6.35
N LYS A 485 -16.13 23.98 -5.81
CA LYS A 485 -16.37 25.32 -6.37
C LYS A 485 -16.23 26.40 -5.31
N GLY A 486 -16.05 27.65 -5.75
CA GLY A 486 -16.15 28.81 -4.86
C GLY A 486 -17.63 29.12 -4.62
N LEU A 487 -17.99 29.47 -3.38
CA LEU A 487 -19.37 29.77 -2.99
C LEU A 487 -19.54 31.25 -2.60
N SER A 488 -20.79 31.71 -2.57
CA SER A 488 -21.15 32.96 -1.90
C SER A 488 -20.83 32.91 -0.40
N ARG A 489 -20.77 34.07 0.25
CA ARG A 489 -20.52 34.18 1.70
C ARG A 489 -21.48 33.32 2.53
N GLU A 490 -22.78 33.42 2.27
CA GLU A 490 -23.80 32.61 2.96
C GLU A 490 -23.62 31.11 2.69
N GLY A 491 -23.22 30.74 1.46
CA GLY A 491 -22.90 29.36 1.11
C GLY A 491 -21.73 28.82 1.94
N VAL A 492 -20.65 29.60 2.10
CA VAL A 492 -19.49 29.24 2.93
C VAL A 492 -19.88 29.15 4.41
N GLU A 493 -20.60 30.15 4.94
CA GLU A 493 -21.00 30.18 6.36
C GLU A 493 -21.92 29.00 6.72
N ARG A 494 -22.88 28.67 5.85
CA ARG A 494 -23.84 27.57 6.06
C ARG A 494 -23.18 26.19 5.91
N THR A 495 -22.33 26.00 4.90
CA THR A 495 -21.62 24.70 4.71
C THR A 495 -20.53 24.49 5.75
N SER A 496 -19.87 25.55 6.23
CA SER A 496 -18.97 25.48 7.40
C SER A 496 -19.72 25.00 8.64
N LYS A 497 -20.88 25.59 8.95
CA LYS A 497 -21.75 25.12 10.04
C LYS A 497 -22.17 23.65 9.88
N GLY A 498 -22.49 23.21 8.65
CA GLY A 498 -22.81 21.81 8.34
C GLY A 498 -21.63 20.84 8.53
N MET A 499 -20.39 21.31 8.35
CA MET A 499 -19.17 20.56 8.67
C MET A 499 -18.79 20.63 10.17
N GLY A 500 -19.63 21.24 11.03
CA GLY A 500 -19.34 21.49 12.45
C GLY A 500 -18.30 22.59 12.70
N LEU A 501 -17.87 23.31 11.66
CA LEU A 501 -16.88 24.37 11.74
C LEU A 501 -17.56 25.71 12.09
N ARG A 502 -17.36 26.19 13.33
CA ARG A 502 -18.02 27.39 13.87
C ARG A 502 -17.12 28.12 14.89
N PRO A 503 -17.35 29.43 15.14
CA PRO A 503 -16.73 30.17 16.24
C PRO A 503 -16.64 29.39 17.56
N ARG A 504 -15.56 29.59 18.32
CA ARG A 504 -15.47 29.06 19.69
C ARG A 504 -16.43 29.77 20.65
N THR A 505 -16.67 31.06 20.44
CA THR A 505 -17.47 31.92 21.31
C THR A 505 -18.85 32.20 20.73
N SER A 506 -19.73 31.20 20.74
CA SER A 506 -21.18 31.41 20.62
C SER A 506 -21.83 31.39 22.01
N GLN A 507 -21.42 32.37 22.83
CA GLN A 507 -22.18 32.86 24.00
C GLN A 507 -22.37 34.39 23.88
N HIS A 508 -23.03 34.80 22.80
CA HIS A 508 -23.98 35.90 22.87
C HIS A 508 -25.34 35.29 22.63
N GLY A 509 -26.27 35.55 23.54
CA GLY A 509 -27.49 34.77 23.67
C GLY A 509 -28.54 35.14 22.64
N ASP A 510 -28.65 34.33 21.58
CA ASP A 510 -29.96 34.02 21.05
C ASP A 510 -30.54 32.86 21.86
N HIS A 511 -31.14 33.20 23.01
CA HIS A 511 -32.25 32.38 23.51
C HIS A 511 -33.40 32.52 22.50
N GLN A 512 -33.39 31.68 21.45
CA GLN A 512 -34.66 31.19 20.92
C GLN A 512 -35.29 30.26 21.96
N SER A 513 -35.77 30.87 23.04
CA SER A 513 -37.00 30.42 23.63
C SER A 513 -38.04 30.40 22.52
N VAL A 514 -38.59 29.24 22.21
CA VAL A 514 -39.82 29.16 21.41
C VAL A 514 -40.94 29.65 22.32
N GLN A 515 -41.08 30.97 22.43
CA GLN A 515 -42.31 31.56 22.95
C GLN A 515 -43.42 31.23 21.96
N VAL A 516 -44.20 30.20 22.28
CA VAL A 516 -45.52 30.01 21.69
C VAL A 516 -46.44 31.09 22.29
N THR A 517 -46.34 32.29 21.75
CA THR A 517 -47.17 33.42 22.16
C THR A 517 -48.58 33.21 21.59
N PHE A 518 -49.49 32.73 22.44
CA PHE A 518 -50.93 32.71 22.12
C PHE A 518 -51.47 34.15 22.08
N GLY A 519 -51.33 34.79 20.92
CA GLY A 519 -51.86 36.13 20.65
C GLY A 519 -53.38 36.11 20.49
N CYS A 520 -54.12 36.29 21.58
CA CYS A 520 -55.56 36.54 21.54
C CYS A 520 -55.84 37.96 21.04
N GLY A 521 -56.03 38.13 19.73
CA GLY A 521 -56.40 39.42 19.13
C GLY A 521 -57.91 39.70 19.25
N LYS A 522 -58.28 40.72 20.02
CA LYS A 522 -59.61 41.34 19.97
C LYS A 522 -59.65 42.48 18.95
N ASP A 523 -60.82 42.63 18.33
CA ASP A 523 -61.41 43.80 17.67
C ASP A 523 -60.56 45.06 17.46
N GLN A 524 -60.45 45.52 16.20
CA GLN A 524 -61.31 46.62 15.72
C GLN A 524 -61.20 46.85 14.19
N THR A 525 -62.37 46.99 13.55
CA THR A 525 -62.73 47.83 12.37
C THR A 525 -61.62 48.28 11.39
N THR A 526 -61.73 48.13 10.07
CA THR A 526 -62.85 48.58 9.20
C THR A 526 -62.82 47.89 7.82
N GLY A 527 -63.99 47.70 7.18
CA GLY A 527 -64.09 47.33 5.74
C GLY A 527 -65.36 46.57 5.37
N GLN A 528 -66.33 47.24 4.73
CA GLN A 528 -67.53 46.66 4.13
C GLN A 528 -67.14 45.75 2.93
N SER A 529 -67.90 44.78 2.40
CA SER A 529 -69.32 44.35 2.44
C SER A 529 -69.40 42.85 2.02
N SER A 530 -70.49 42.08 1.94
CA SER A 530 -71.87 42.05 2.51
C SER A 530 -72.54 40.71 2.10
N PHE A 531 -73.58 40.26 2.84
CA PHE A 531 -74.35 38.99 2.64
C PHE A 531 -73.56 37.68 2.87
N GLY A 532 -74.07 36.62 3.52
CA GLY A 532 -75.33 36.40 4.24
C GLY A 532 -75.65 34.89 4.29
N GLY A 533 -76.10 34.32 5.41
CA GLY A 533 -76.53 32.90 5.46
C GLY A 533 -76.27 32.14 6.77
N THR A 534 -77.36 31.70 7.40
CA THR A 534 -77.52 31.02 8.70
C THR A 534 -77.01 29.57 8.83
N TYR A 535 -76.56 29.23 10.05
CA TYR A 535 -76.72 27.97 10.81
C TYR A 535 -76.91 26.61 10.10
N SER A 536 -76.04 25.63 10.40
CA SER A 536 -76.34 24.47 11.29
C SER A 536 -75.35 23.30 11.16
N GLY A 537 -75.28 22.43 12.18
CA GLY A 537 -75.13 20.97 11.98
C GLY A 537 -73.73 20.38 11.76
N VAL A 538 -73.14 19.84 12.83
CA VAL A 538 -71.94 18.98 12.81
C VAL A 538 -72.13 17.74 11.91
N THR A 539 -71.19 17.48 10.97
CA THR A 539 -70.52 16.18 10.73
C THR A 539 -69.61 16.23 9.49
N GLY A 540 -68.48 15.51 9.51
CA GLY A 540 -67.69 15.17 8.32
C GLY A 540 -66.30 15.79 8.21
N LEU A 541 -65.25 14.98 8.44
CA LEU A 541 -63.92 15.24 7.87
C LEU A 541 -64.01 15.12 6.34
N GLY A 542 -63.47 16.08 5.60
CA GLY A 542 -63.61 16.12 4.14
C GLY A 542 -62.55 16.94 3.40
N LEU A 543 -61.25 16.72 3.71
CA LEU A 543 -60.17 17.42 3.02
C LEU A 543 -59.80 16.72 1.71
N ARG A 544 -60.46 17.12 0.61
CA ARG A 544 -60.09 16.74 -0.76
C ARG A 544 -58.74 17.34 -1.14
N LEU A 545 -57.74 16.50 -1.38
CA LEU A 545 -56.60 16.86 -2.23
C LEU A 545 -56.72 16.10 -3.56
N LYS A 546 -56.84 16.84 -4.67
CA LYS A 546 -56.81 16.28 -6.02
C LYS A 546 -55.38 15.82 -6.35
N PHE A 547 -55.19 14.52 -6.56
CA PHE A 547 -54.02 13.98 -7.26
C PHE A 547 -54.41 13.56 -8.67
N GLY A 548 -53.56 13.90 -9.65
CA GLY A 548 -53.65 13.38 -11.01
C GLY A 548 -52.97 12.02 -11.13
N SER A 549 -53.75 11.03 -11.56
CA SER A 549 -53.40 9.92 -12.50
C SER A 549 -51.92 9.80 -12.96
N TYR A 550 -51.27 8.63 -12.97
CA TYR A 550 -51.78 7.27 -13.24
C TYR A 550 -51.01 6.13 -12.52
N SER A 551 -51.77 5.12 -12.07
CA SER A 551 -51.53 3.67 -11.91
C SER A 551 -50.12 3.03 -11.95
N LEU A 552 -49.87 2.13 -10.98
CA LEU A 552 -49.47 0.72 -11.17
C LEU A 552 -49.97 -0.11 -9.95
N PRO A 553 -50.21 -1.44 -10.07
CA PRO A 553 -51.16 -2.16 -9.20
C PRO A 553 -50.61 -2.69 -7.87
N SER A 554 -51.56 -2.96 -6.99
CA SER A 554 -51.42 -3.44 -5.60
C SER A 554 -51.29 -4.96 -5.46
N GLN A 555 -50.71 -5.39 -4.34
CA GLN A 555 -51.34 -6.22 -3.29
C GLN A 555 -50.43 -6.14 -2.05
N PHE A 556 -50.85 -5.45 -0.97
CA PHE A 556 -51.64 -5.95 0.16
C PHE A 556 -50.93 -7.08 0.95
N GLY A 557 -50.82 -7.03 2.29
CA GLY A 557 -51.40 -6.08 3.25
C GLY A 557 -50.52 -5.87 4.49
N ALA A 558 -50.92 -4.91 5.32
CA ALA A 558 -50.27 -4.56 6.58
C ALA A 558 -51.05 -5.13 7.78
N ASP A 559 -50.40 -5.22 8.92
CA ASP A 559 -51.05 -5.01 10.22
C ASP A 559 -50.07 -4.37 11.21
N LEU A 560 -50.62 -3.67 12.20
CA LEU A 560 -49.93 -2.61 12.95
C LEU A 560 -50.43 -2.61 14.40
N MET A 561 -49.58 -2.84 15.41
CA MET A 561 -49.50 -2.03 16.66
C MET A 561 -48.61 -2.58 17.80
N SER A 562 -47.82 -1.66 18.35
CA SER A 562 -47.62 -1.36 19.78
C SER A 562 -47.16 -2.41 20.81
N ILE A 563 -45.86 -2.32 21.15
CA ILE A 563 -45.28 -2.09 22.50
C ILE A 563 -45.99 -2.75 23.71
N CYS A 564 -45.30 -3.71 24.34
CA CYS A 564 -45.16 -3.84 25.80
C CYS A 564 -43.91 -4.68 26.18
N LEU A 565 -43.23 -4.30 27.26
CA LEU A 565 -42.13 -5.03 27.95
C LEU A 565 -42.57 -5.24 29.42
N PRO A 566 -41.92 -6.08 30.25
CA PRO A 566 -41.16 -7.32 29.99
C PRO A 566 -41.64 -8.49 30.89
N GLY A 567 -41.04 -9.70 30.78
CA GLY A 567 -40.94 -10.61 31.95
C GLY A 567 -41.19 -12.12 31.77
N PHE A 568 -40.08 -12.87 31.79
CA PHE A 568 -39.84 -14.12 32.54
C PHE A 568 -40.66 -15.45 32.37
N TYR A 569 -39.84 -16.50 32.26
CA TYR A 569 -39.92 -17.87 32.78
C TYR A 569 -40.70 -19.01 32.10
N SER A 570 -39.94 -20.10 31.97
CA SER A 570 -40.31 -21.52 31.84
C SER A 570 -40.83 -21.98 30.48
N GLY A 571 -40.32 -23.12 30.02
CA GLY A 571 -40.69 -23.72 28.75
C GLY A 571 -41.31 -25.10 28.92
N LYS A 572 -41.76 -25.67 27.80
CA LYS A 572 -41.85 -27.11 27.59
C LYS A 572 -41.74 -27.43 26.11
N THR A 573 -41.14 -28.58 25.83
CA THR A 573 -40.87 -29.14 24.50
C THR A 573 -42.14 -29.63 23.82
N SER A 574 -42.31 -29.33 22.54
CA SER A 574 -43.11 -30.14 21.62
C SER A 574 -42.33 -30.33 20.30
N SER A 575 -42.01 -31.59 20.00
CA SER A 575 -41.31 -32.00 18.79
C SER A 575 -42.28 -32.13 17.61
N LEU A 576 -41.96 -31.53 16.46
CA LEU A 576 -42.49 -31.97 15.18
C LEU A 576 -41.31 -32.26 14.24
N ASN A 577 -41.16 -33.53 13.85
CA ASN A 577 -40.17 -33.96 12.87
C ASN A 577 -40.76 -33.90 11.46
N PHE A 578 -40.06 -33.24 10.54
CA PHE A 578 -40.11 -33.57 9.12
C PHE A 578 -38.69 -33.60 8.55
N HIS A 579 -38.28 -34.75 8.03
CA HIS A 579 -37.07 -34.91 7.24
C HIS A 579 -37.35 -34.56 5.77
N ILE A 580 -36.38 -33.95 5.06
CA ILE A 580 -35.67 -34.58 3.93
C ILE A 580 -34.59 -33.62 3.32
N THR A 581 -33.33 -34.06 3.46
CA THR A 581 -32.11 -33.78 2.65
C THR A 581 -31.51 -32.37 2.47
N PRO A 582 -30.15 -32.27 2.34
CA PRO A 582 -29.42 -30.99 2.29
C PRO A 582 -28.96 -30.58 0.88
N TRP A 583 -28.94 -29.27 0.58
CA TRP A 583 -28.17 -28.72 -0.54
C TRP A 583 -27.37 -27.46 -0.17
N ARG A 584 -26.04 -27.64 -0.27
CA ARG A 584 -24.96 -26.66 -0.53
C ARG A 584 -25.08 -25.23 0.05
N ARG A 585 -24.25 -24.97 1.07
CA ARG A 585 -23.74 -23.61 1.36
C ARG A 585 -22.96 -23.07 0.16
N THR A 586 -23.42 -21.98 -0.44
CA THR A 586 -22.58 -21.09 -1.27
C THR A 586 -22.18 -19.86 -0.47
N THR A 587 -21.01 -19.91 0.16
CA THR A 587 -20.34 -18.72 0.72
C THR A 587 -19.83 -17.83 -0.41
N SER A 588 -20.48 -16.68 -0.62
CA SER A 588 -20.05 -15.66 -1.58
C SER A 588 -19.11 -14.64 -0.91
N THR A 589 -17.83 -14.99 -0.80
CA THR A 589 -16.75 -14.10 -0.34
C THR A 589 -15.97 -13.54 -1.55
N LYS A 590 -16.21 -12.26 -1.90
CA LYS A 590 -15.58 -11.45 -2.98
C LYS A 590 -16.19 -10.03 -2.93
N ILE A 591 -15.54 -8.89 -3.23
CA ILE A 591 -14.14 -8.50 -3.53
C ILE A 591 -13.79 -7.19 -2.80
N ILE A 592 -12.59 -7.05 -2.20
CA ILE A 592 -11.92 -5.75 -2.03
C ILE A 592 -10.39 -5.89 -2.17
N LYS A 593 -9.85 -5.66 -3.38
CA LYS A 593 -8.41 -5.42 -3.64
C LYS A 593 -8.26 -4.61 -4.95
N ASP A 594 -8.07 -3.30 -4.86
CA ASP A 594 -7.33 -2.44 -5.83
C ASP A 594 -7.37 -0.93 -5.47
N ASP A 595 -6.66 -0.46 -4.42
CA ASP A 595 -6.18 0.94 -4.33
C ASP A 595 -4.88 1.09 -3.52
N ARG A 596 -3.80 0.44 -3.97
CA ARG A 596 -2.45 0.60 -3.34
C ARG A 596 -1.45 1.45 -4.13
N ILE A 597 -1.75 1.83 -5.38
CA ILE A 597 -0.79 2.53 -6.27
C ILE A 597 -1.32 3.91 -6.70
N ALA A 598 -1.73 4.75 -5.74
CA ALA A 598 -2.16 6.12 -6.02
C ALA A 598 -1.82 7.17 -4.92
N ARG A 599 -1.01 6.84 -3.89
CA ARG A 599 -0.78 7.75 -2.73
C ARG A 599 0.69 7.93 -2.30
N CYS A 600 1.68 7.37 -3.00
CA CYS A 600 3.11 7.49 -2.63
C CYS A 600 3.86 8.68 -3.25
N ASN A 601 3.33 9.34 -4.29
CA ASN A 601 4.05 10.39 -5.03
C ASN A 601 3.72 11.84 -4.58
N THR A 602 3.42 12.06 -3.29
CA THR A 602 3.17 13.41 -2.74
C THR A 602 3.72 13.61 -1.31
N ARG A 603 4.57 12.69 -0.83
CA ARG A 603 5.18 12.77 0.52
C ARG A 603 6.71 12.93 0.52
N ALA A 604 7.37 12.85 -0.64
CA ALA A 604 8.81 13.03 -0.79
C ALA A 604 9.29 14.50 -0.70
N SER A 605 8.38 15.49 -0.75
CA SER A 605 8.73 16.91 -0.86
C SER A 605 8.60 17.73 0.43
N TYR A 606 8.39 17.10 1.60
CA TYR A 606 8.19 17.82 2.88
C TYR A 606 9.35 17.69 3.89
N LEU A 607 10.32 16.81 3.64
CA LEU A 607 11.53 16.68 4.47
C LEU A 607 12.82 17.20 3.78
N ALA A 608 12.74 17.55 2.50
CA ALA A 608 13.86 18.05 1.69
C ALA A 608 13.83 19.59 1.53
N SER A 609 13.54 20.33 2.60
CA SER A 609 13.44 21.80 2.56
C SER A 609 13.94 22.48 3.85
N THR A 610 15.01 21.96 4.47
CA THR A 610 15.65 22.62 5.64
C THR A 610 17.19 22.54 5.68
N PHE A 611 17.85 22.09 4.62
CA PHE A 611 19.30 22.24 4.44
C PHE A 611 19.63 22.22 2.95
N GLU A 612 20.03 23.37 2.40
CA GLU A 612 21.01 23.56 1.34
C GLU A 612 21.03 25.05 0.97
N ASP A 613 22.14 25.72 1.25
CA ASP A 613 22.56 26.99 0.67
C ASP A 613 24.07 26.86 0.35
N ASP A 614 24.50 27.57 -0.69
CA ASP A 614 25.89 27.92 -1.05
C ASP A 614 26.90 26.80 -1.39
N HIS A 615 26.86 26.30 -2.64
CA HIS A 615 27.71 26.86 -3.72
C HIS A 615 27.68 25.99 -5.00
N CYS A 616 27.38 26.61 -6.14
CA CYS A 616 27.65 26.06 -7.47
C CYS A 616 28.50 27.06 -8.28
N ASP A 617 29.63 26.60 -8.81
CA ASP A 617 30.35 27.28 -9.88
C ASP A 617 30.01 26.64 -11.24
N ILE A 618 29.82 27.49 -12.25
CA ILE A 618 29.37 27.15 -13.60
C ILE A 618 30.58 27.18 -14.55
N LYS A 619 30.68 26.23 -15.50
CA LYS A 619 31.22 26.50 -16.84
C LYS A 619 30.46 25.75 -17.94
N GLU A 620 30.30 26.45 -19.08
CA GLU A 620 29.49 26.08 -20.24
C GLU A 620 30.29 25.46 -21.40
N GLY A 621 29.57 25.04 -22.45
CA GLY A 621 30.06 24.60 -23.77
C GLY A 621 29.35 23.31 -24.20
N GLY A 622 28.53 23.23 -25.26
CA GLY A 622 28.57 23.93 -26.55
C GLY A 622 29.46 23.12 -27.52
N ASN A 623 29.04 22.69 -28.72
CA ASN A 623 27.80 22.90 -29.46
C ASN A 623 27.58 21.78 -30.51
N SER A 624 26.36 21.71 -31.08
CA SER A 624 25.93 21.35 -32.47
C SER A 624 26.95 20.75 -33.47
N THR A 625 26.64 19.93 -34.50
CA THR A 625 25.39 19.37 -35.12
C THR A 625 25.85 18.17 -36.00
N LEU A 626 25.02 17.27 -36.55
CA LEU A 626 24.26 17.49 -37.79
C LEU A 626 23.28 16.33 -38.08
N LEU A 627 22.20 16.64 -38.81
CA LEU A 627 21.12 15.71 -39.14
C LEU A 627 21.43 14.84 -40.37
N ILE A 628 20.93 13.60 -40.36
CA ILE A 628 20.39 12.96 -41.58
C ILE A 628 19.00 12.39 -41.28
N THR A 629 18.01 13.15 -41.75
CA THR A 629 16.67 12.80 -42.28
C THR A 629 15.87 11.59 -41.74
N ARG A 630 14.65 11.89 -41.28
CA ARG A 630 13.55 10.92 -41.05
C ARG A 630 12.83 10.52 -42.34
N GLN A 631 12.31 9.29 -42.38
CA GLN A 631 10.94 8.96 -42.82
C GLN A 631 10.52 7.70 -42.00
N GLN A 632 9.83 7.85 -40.87
CA GLN A 632 8.36 7.96 -40.73
C GLN A 632 7.53 6.80 -41.31
N VAL A 633 6.97 5.99 -40.39
CA VAL A 633 5.51 5.91 -40.29
C VAL A 633 5.12 6.54 -38.96
N ALA A 634 4.31 7.60 -39.01
CA ALA A 634 3.82 8.30 -37.82
C ALA A 634 2.58 7.60 -37.25
N GLY A 635 2.38 7.68 -35.93
CA GLY A 635 1.27 6.99 -35.27
C GLY A 635 1.28 7.12 -33.75
N GLY A 636 1.27 8.35 -33.24
CA GLY A 636 1.08 8.61 -31.81
C GLY A 636 -0.36 8.32 -31.38
N GLY A 637 -0.73 7.03 -31.30
CA GLY A 637 -2.10 6.61 -31.08
C GLY A 637 -2.20 5.40 -30.15
N LYS A 638 -3.03 5.54 -29.11
CA LYS A 638 -3.49 4.52 -28.15
C LYS A 638 -2.40 3.67 -27.49
N ILE A 639 -2.35 3.73 -26.15
CA ILE A 639 -1.81 2.63 -25.33
C ILE A 639 -2.50 1.35 -25.82
N ARG A 640 -1.75 0.45 -26.47
CA ARG A 640 -2.29 -0.82 -26.98
C ARG A 640 -2.92 -1.57 -25.81
N GLU A 641 -4.16 -2.02 -25.95
CA GLU A 641 -4.75 -2.94 -24.99
C GLU A 641 -3.92 -4.23 -25.01
N ILE A 642 -3.09 -4.41 -23.98
CA ILE A 642 -2.31 -5.63 -23.77
C ILE A 642 -3.31 -6.70 -23.35
N VAL A 643 -3.73 -7.51 -24.33
CA VAL A 643 -4.41 -8.77 -24.05
C VAL A 643 -3.39 -9.71 -23.38
N PRO A 644 -3.78 -10.45 -22.32
CA PRO A 644 -2.89 -11.40 -21.67
C PRO A 644 -2.29 -12.37 -22.70
N LYS A 645 -0.99 -12.64 -22.57
CA LYS A 645 -0.33 -13.71 -23.31
C LYS A 645 -0.22 -14.89 -22.38
N SER A 646 -0.91 -15.97 -22.74
CA SER A 646 -1.00 -17.18 -21.93
C SER A 646 -0.70 -18.40 -22.78
N THR A 647 0.12 -19.31 -22.28
CA THR A 647 0.37 -20.60 -22.94
C THR A 647 0.24 -21.77 -21.97
N GLU A 648 -0.03 -22.94 -22.53
CA GLU A 648 -0.22 -24.18 -21.79
C GLU A 648 1.12 -24.66 -21.22
N VAL A 649 1.09 -25.06 -19.94
CA VAL A 649 2.19 -25.66 -19.18
C VAL A 649 1.83 -27.10 -18.85
N THR A 650 2.73 -28.03 -19.13
CA THR A 650 2.58 -29.47 -18.86
C THR A 650 3.78 -29.98 -18.06
N CYS A 651 3.57 -30.95 -17.19
CA CYS A 651 4.69 -31.69 -16.56
C CYS A 651 4.99 -32.95 -17.38
N VAL A 652 6.27 -33.18 -17.71
CA VAL A 652 6.76 -34.38 -18.38
C VAL A 652 8.06 -34.80 -17.71
N ASN A 653 8.15 -36.04 -17.21
CA ASN A 653 9.35 -36.58 -16.53
C ASN A 653 9.86 -35.70 -15.36
N SER A 654 8.97 -35.06 -14.60
CA SER A 654 9.28 -34.07 -13.54
C SER A 654 9.84 -32.72 -14.04
N GLU A 655 9.78 -32.46 -15.35
CA GLU A 655 10.12 -31.16 -15.96
C GLU A 655 8.85 -30.39 -16.35
N TYR A 656 8.80 -29.09 -16.04
CA TYR A 656 7.71 -28.23 -16.49
C TYR A 656 8.02 -27.64 -17.86
N LEU A 657 7.19 -27.96 -18.85
CA LEU A 657 7.34 -27.55 -20.23
C LEU A 657 6.22 -26.59 -20.64
N ALA A 658 6.57 -25.48 -21.28
CA ALA A 658 5.62 -24.54 -21.87
C ALA A 658 5.53 -24.76 -23.38
N SER A 659 4.31 -24.82 -23.92
CA SER A 659 4.09 -25.02 -25.35
C SER A 659 4.08 -23.71 -26.15
N PHE A 660 4.59 -23.75 -27.39
CA PHE A 660 4.60 -22.61 -28.32
C PHE A 660 4.38 -23.09 -29.75
N LEU A 661 3.75 -22.26 -30.60
CA LEU A 661 3.81 -22.45 -32.06
C LEU A 661 4.76 -21.40 -32.64
N ILE A 662 5.77 -21.80 -33.41
CA ILE A 662 6.79 -20.90 -33.94
C ILE A 662 6.83 -20.91 -35.48
N GLY A 663 7.04 -19.71 -36.04
CA GLY A 663 7.24 -19.46 -37.47
C GLY A 663 5.99 -19.58 -38.32
N SER A 664 6.14 -19.32 -39.63
CA SER A 664 5.00 -19.31 -40.56
C SER A 664 4.34 -20.67 -40.76
N GLN A 665 5.01 -21.77 -40.34
CA GLN A 665 4.49 -23.14 -40.38
C GLN A 665 3.78 -23.55 -39.07
N LEU A 666 3.76 -22.67 -38.05
CA LEU A 666 3.11 -22.93 -36.75
C LEU A 666 3.61 -24.21 -36.04
N VAL A 667 4.92 -24.48 -36.08
CA VAL A 667 5.50 -25.72 -35.54
C VAL A 667 5.32 -25.76 -34.02
N LYS A 668 4.56 -26.74 -33.49
CA LYS A 668 4.39 -26.91 -32.04
C LYS A 668 5.70 -27.42 -31.42
N ASN A 669 6.19 -26.67 -30.45
CA ASN A 669 7.42 -26.91 -29.70
C ASN A 669 7.12 -26.83 -28.19
N TYR A 670 7.96 -27.48 -27.37
CA TYR A 670 7.86 -27.47 -25.91
C TYR A 670 9.19 -27.04 -25.31
N LEU A 671 9.18 -26.03 -24.45
CA LEU A 671 10.37 -25.45 -23.84
C LEU A 671 10.38 -25.63 -22.33
N LEU A 672 11.50 -26.04 -21.76
CA LEU A 672 11.70 -26.14 -20.32
C LEU A 672 11.56 -24.75 -19.66
N ILE A 673 10.71 -24.63 -18.63
CA ILE A 673 10.47 -23.38 -17.91
C ILE A 673 11.60 -23.13 -16.91
N ASP A 674 12.36 -22.04 -17.09
CA ASP A 674 13.54 -21.74 -16.28
C ASP A 674 13.53 -20.27 -15.81
N THR A 675 13.33 -20.05 -14.51
CA THR A 675 13.37 -18.72 -13.86
C THR A 675 14.77 -18.21 -13.55
N GLY A 676 15.81 -19.03 -13.64
CA GLY A 676 17.22 -18.63 -13.56
C GLY A 676 17.81 -18.18 -14.91
N SER A 677 17.31 -18.71 -16.04
CA SER A 677 17.83 -18.41 -17.38
C SER A 677 17.39 -17.05 -17.92
N THR A 678 18.37 -16.30 -18.43
CA THR A 678 18.20 -15.03 -19.16
C THR A 678 17.91 -15.21 -20.66
N LEU A 679 17.99 -16.45 -21.16
CA LEU A 679 17.93 -16.78 -22.58
C LEU A 679 16.76 -17.71 -22.89
N LEU A 680 15.88 -17.26 -23.78
CA LEU A 680 14.98 -18.10 -24.56
C LEU A 680 15.74 -18.68 -25.77
N TRP A 681 15.74 -19.99 -25.96
CA TRP A 681 16.36 -20.62 -27.14
C TRP A 681 15.62 -21.87 -27.62
N TRP A 682 15.76 -22.17 -28.92
CA TRP A 682 15.28 -23.38 -29.61
C TRP A 682 16.43 -24.08 -30.33
N GLN A 683 16.36 -25.41 -30.47
CA GLN A 683 17.21 -26.16 -31.38
C GLN A 683 16.79 -25.92 -32.84
N CYS A 684 17.71 -25.38 -33.64
CA CYS A 684 17.44 -24.73 -34.92
C CYS A 684 17.90 -25.50 -36.18
N GLY A 685 18.12 -26.80 -36.07
CA GLY A 685 18.58 -27.64 -37.18
C GLY A 685 18.81 -29.10 -36.77
N PRO A 686 18.93 -30.01 -37.76
CA PRO A 686 19.30 -31.40 -37.52
C PRO A 686 20.66 -31.50 -36.82
N CYS A 687 20.82 -32.47 -35.94
CA CYS A 687 22.08 -32.62 -35.22
C CYS A 687 23.22 -33.05 -36.14
N GLU A 688 24.27 -32.24 -36.19
CA GLU A 688 25.60 -32.73 -36.51
C GLU A 688 25.97 -33.83 -35.49
N ALA A 689 26.57 -34.92 -35.98
CA ALA A 689 26.85 -36.10 -35.16
C ALA A 689 27.64 -35.74 -33.90
N ASN A 690 27.14 -36.17 -32.73
CA ASN A 690 27.68 -35.88 -31.40
C ASN A 690 27.73 -34.39 -31.00
N LYS A 691 27.01 -33.48 -31.69
CA LYS A 691 26.97 -32.04 -31.36
C LYS A 691 25.63 -31.51 -30.84
N CYS A 692 24.54 -32.28 -30.90
CA CYS A 692 23.35 -32.05 -30.07
C CYS A 692 22.63 -33.34 -29.68
N TYR A 693 21.77 -33.21 -28.67
CA TYR A 693 20.89 -34.28 -28.21
C TYR A 693 19.77 -34.53 -29.22
N LYS A 694 19.28 -35.77 -29.24
CA LYS A 694 18.12 -36.15 -30.05
C LYS A 694 16.86 -35.77 -29.27
N GLN A 695 16.05 -34.88 -29.84
CA GLN A 695 14.71 -34.55 -29.32
C GLN A 695 13.63 -35.35 -30.05
N ASP A 696 12.51 -35.57 -29.35
CA ASP A 696 11.31 -36.23 -29.87
C ASP A 696 10.36 -35.24 -30.57
N GLN A 697 10.61 -33.93 -30.40
CA GLN A 697 9.80 -32.85 -30.97
C GLN A 697 10.31 -32.38 -32.34
N PRO A 698 9.44 -31.78 -33.18
CA PRO A 698 9.84 -31.29 -34.50
C PRO A 698 10.88 -30.17 -34.41
N ILE A 699 11.99 -30.34 -35.12
CA ILE A 699 13.05 -29.33 -35.21
C ILE A 699 12.52 -28.07 -35.90
N TYR A 700 12.78 -26.90 -35.31
CA TYR A 700 12.46 -25.63 -35.93
C TYR A 700 13.52 -25.25 -36.98
N ASP A 701 13.22 -25.47 -38.26
CA ASP A 701 14.06 -25.01 -39.37
C ASP A 701 13.74 -23.55 -39.73
N LEU A 702 14.65 -22.65 -39.37
CA LEU A 702 14.58 -21.21 -39.64
C LEU A 702 14.35 -20.88 -41.13
N THR A 703 14.85 -21.72 -42.05
CA THR A 703 14.76 -21.49 -43.51
C THR A 703 13.37 -21.76 -44.07
N THR A 704 12.57 -22.60 -43.39
CA THR A 704 11.20 -22.94 -43.80
C THR A 704 10.17 -21.88 -43.40
N SER A 705 10.55 -20.96 -42.50
CA SER A 705 9.69 -19.88 -42.03
C SER A 705 9.87 -18.62 -42.86
N ARG A 706 8.78 -18.14 -43.46
CA ARG A 706 8.78 -16.88 -44.26
C ARG A 706 8.85 -15.61 -43.41
N THR A 707 8.73 -15.75 -42.09
CA THR A 707 8.70 -14.61 -41.15
C THR A 707 9.96 -14.51 -40.30
N SER A 708 10.87 -15.47 -40.38
CA SER A 708 12.11 -15.54 -39.61
C SER A 708 13.15 -14.53 -40.07
N ARG A 709 14.03 -14.14 -39.15
CA ARG A 709 15.18 -13.26 -39.41
C ARG A 709 16.35 -13.67 -38.52
N LYS A 710 17.58 -13.57 -39.01
CA LYS A 710 18.74 -13.47 -38.13
C LYS A 710 18.75 -12.10 -37.44
N VAL A 711 19.32 -12.04 -36.24
CA VAL A 711 19.45 -10.79 -35.48
C VAL A 711 20.91 -10.37 -35.48
N ASP A 712 21.16 -9.31 -36.25
CA ASP A 712 22.46 -8.66 -36.35
C ASP A 712 22.80 -7.90 -35.05
N CYS A 713 24.08 -7.56 -34.89
CA CYS A 713 24.55 -6.68 -33.82
C CYS A 713 23.92 -5.28 -33.89
N ILE A 714 23.99 -4.52 -32.79
CA ILE A 714 23.49 -3.15 -32.80
C ILE A 714 24.28 -2.31 -33.81
N ARG A 715 23.58 -1.69 -34.76
CA ARG A 715 24.17 -0.88 -35.83
C ARG A 715 25.16 0.17 -35.28
N ARG A 716 26.42 0.10 -35.71
CA ARG A 716 27.58 0.89 -35.21
C ARG A 716 28.02 0.56 -33.77
N SER A 717 27.85 -0.68 -33.34
CA SER A 717 28.35 -1.19 -32.05
C SER A 717 28.97 -2.58 -32.21
N SER A 718 29.85 -2.94 -31.27
CA SER A 718 30.49 -4.26 -31.16
C SER A 718 29.74 -5.24 -30.24
N TYR A 719 28.48 -4.92 -29.88
CA TYR A 719 27.71 -5.65 -28.88
C TYR A 719 26.29 -6.02 -29.36
N CYS A 720 25.78 -7.12 -28.81
CA CYS A 720 24.40 -7.57 -28.95
C CYS A 720 23.41 -6.64 -28.21
N ILE A 721 22.13 -6.99 -28.12
CA ILE A 721 21.16 -6.16 -27.37
C ILE A 721 21.43 -6.12 -25.86
N THR A 722 22.18 -7.10 -25.36
CA THR A 722 22.52 -7.31 -23.95
C THR A 722 24.03 -7.18 -23.73
N GLU A 723 24.42 -6.83 -22.51
CA GLU A 723 25.82 -6.77 -22.05
C GLU A 723 26.25 -8.06 -21.30
N ASP A 724 25.39 -9.09 -21.28
CA ASP A 724 25.72 -10.43 -20.78
C ASP A 724 26.87 -11.04 -21.61
N ARG A 725 27.95 -11.46 -20.93
CA ARG A 725 29.20 -11.96 -21.54
C ARG A 725 29.03 -13.24 -22.35
N ASP A 726 27.94 -13.95 -22.13
CA ASP A 726 27.59 -15.15 -22.89
C ASP A 726 27.11 -14.82 -24.32
N PHE A 727 27.03 -13.53 -24.69
CA PHE A 727 26.68 -13.03 -26.02
C PHE A 727 27.82 -12.19 -26.61
N HIS A 728 28.15 -12.41 -27.87
CA HIS A 728 29.19 -11.67 -28.59
C HIS A 728 28.75 -11.32 -30.01
N CYS A 729 29.20 -10.17 -30.50
CA CYS A 729 29.06 -9.82 -31.91
C CYS A 729 30.18 -10.49 -32.71
N ASP A 730 29.84 -11.28 -33.72
CA ASP A 730 30.83 -11.68 -34.73
C ASP A 730 31.13 -10.48 -35.64
N GLN A 731 32.38 -10.05 -35.63
CA GLN A 731 32.84 -8.88 -36.38
C GLN A 731 32.89 -9.12 -37.89
N TYR A 732 32.92 -10.38 -38.34
CA TYR A 732 32.97 -10.74 -39.76
C TYR A 732 31.57 -10.84 -40.37
N SER A 733 30.65 -11.56 -39.73
CA SER A 733 29.28 -11.73 -40.23
C SER A 733 28.30 -10.64 -39.77
N SER A 734 28.66 -9.85 -38.75
CA SER A 734 27.76 -8.95 -38.00
C SER A 734 26.59 -9.66 -37.30
N GLU A 735 26.63 -10.99 -37.16
CA GLU A 735 25.63 -11.77 -36.44
C GLU A 735 25.88 -11.72 -34.92
N CYS A 736 24.80 -11.61 -34.13
CA CYS A 736 24.90 -11.80 -32.69
C CYS A 736 24.94 -13.31 -32.36
N ILE A 737 26.03 -13.77 -31.74
CA ILE A 737 26.28 -15.18 -31.38
C ILE A 737 26.22 -15.31 -29.85
N TYR A 738 25.82 -16.49 -29.35
CA TYR A 738 25.81 -16.80 -27.92
C TYR A 738 26.45 -18.15 -27.60
N SER A 739 27.00 -18.25 -26.39
CA SER A 739 27.50 -19.47 -25.77
C SER A 739 27.12 -19.45 -24.30
N LYS A 740 26.05 -20.16 -23.93
CA LYS A 740 25.49 -20.15 -22.56
C LYS A 740 25.85 -21.45 -21.84
N ARG A 741 26.31 -21.35 -20.60
CA ARG A 741 26.55 -22.50 -19.69
C ARG A 741 25.56 -22.45 -18.53
N TYR A 742 25.00 -23.60 -18.18
CA TYR A 742 24.03 -23.80 -17.11
C TYR A 742 24.67 -24.39 -15.83
N VAL A 743 23.90 -24.47 -14.74
CA VAL A 743 24.35 -24.88 -13.40
C VAL A 743 24.69 -26.38 -13.31
N ASP A 744 24.09 -27.18 -14.18
CA ASP A 744 24.35 -28.61 -14.43
C ASP A 744 25.54 -28.85 -15.39
N GLU A 745 26.31 -27.80 -15.69
CA GLU A 745 27.40 -27.75 -16.68
C GLU A 745 27.00 -27.88 -18.15
N SER A 746 25.70 -28.06 -18.44
CA SER A 746 25.16 -28.10 -19.80
C SER A 746 25.46 -26.81 -20.57
N ARG A 747 25.61 -26.92 -21.89
CA ARG A 747 25.99 -25.81 -22.77
C ARG A 747 25.12 -25.76 -24.01
N THR A 748 24.80 -24.53 -24.45
CA THR A 748 24.08 -24.26 -25.70
C THR A 748 24.78 -23.14 -26.45
N ASN A 749 24.96 -23.32 -27.76
CA ASN A 749 25.68 -22.40 -28.62
C ASN A 749 24.93 -22.21 -29.94
N GLY A 750 24.84 -20.96 -30.38
CA GLY A 750 24.16 -20.61 -31.63
C GLY A 750 24.19 -19.12 -31.92
N PHE A 751 23.34 -18.69 -32.84
CA PHE A 751 23.18 -17.28 -33.21
C PHE A 751 21.79 -16.80 -32.80
N MET A 752 21.61 -15.49 -32.65
CA MET A 752 20.31 -14.91 -32.32
C MET A 752 19.45 -14.77 -33.58
N ALA A 753 18.17 -15.12 -33.44
CA ALA A 753 17.16 -15.01 -34.48
C ALA A 753 15.88 -14.40 -33.90
N ASP A 754 15.00 -13.86 -34.76
CA ASP A 754 13.64 -13.51 -34.37
C ASP A 754 12.60 -14.08 -35.33
N ASP A 755 11.45 -14.46 -34.78
CA ASP A 755 10.30 -14.90 -35.56
C ASP A 755 8.97 -14.70 -34.80
N VAL A 756 7.88 -14.79 -35.53
CA VAL A 756 6.51 -14.77 -35.01
C VAL A 756 6.22 -16.06 -34.28
N ASN A 757 5.87 -15.90 -33.01
CA ASN A 757 5.47 -16.94 -32.09
C ASN A 757 3.99 -16.74 -31.71
N TYR A 758 3.26 -17.85 -31.53
CA TYR A 758 1.87 -17.84 -31.10
C TYR A 758 1.74 -18.55 -29.75
N PHE A 759 1.09 -17.86 -28.82
CA PHE A 759 0.73 -18.36 -27.51
C PHE A 759 -0.56 -19.17 -27.63
N VAL A 760 -0.53 -20.46 -27.25
CA VAL A 760 -1.57 -21.44 -27.60
C VAL A 760 -2.96 -21.02 -27.10
N LEU A 761 -3.05 -20.43 -25.90
CA LEU A 761 -4.31 -20.06 -25.26
C LEU A 761 -4.79 -18.64 -25.62
N GLY A 762 -4.24 -18.02 -26.67
CA GLY A 762 -4.67 -16.70 -27.13
C GLY A 762 -4.48 -16.38 -28.61
N MET A 763 -3.75 -17.22 -29.37
CA MET A 763 -3.52 -17.12 -30.83
C MET A 763 -3.05 -15.75 -31.36
N LYS A 764 -2.49 -14.89 -30.50
CA LYS A 764 -1.95 -13.60 -30.93
C LYS A 764 -0.50 -13.75 -31.38
N PRO A 765 -0.17 -13.44 -32.66
CA PRO A 765 1.21 -13.44 -33.12
C PRO A 765 2.02 -12.38 -32.39
N ILE A 766 3.20 -12.76 -31.89
CA ILE A 766 4.20 -11.85 -31.36
C ILE A 766 5.58 -12.22 -31.90
N ARG A 767 6.30 -11.23 -32.42
CA ARG A 767 7.72 -11.42 -32.76
C ARG A 767 8.53 -11.49 -31.46
N VAL A 768 9.31 -12.55 -31.32
CA VAL A 768 10.15 -12.84 -30.16
C VAL A 768 11.55 -13.13 -30.68
N THR A 769 12.56 -12.62 -29.99
CA THR A 769 13.98 -12.87 -30.29
C THR A 769 14.50 -13.99 -29.39
N PHE A 770 15.32 -14.88 -29.94
CA PHE A 770 15.74 -16.11 -29.27
C PHE A 770 17.07 -16.63 -29.77
N GLY A 771 17.70 -17.48 -28.97
CA GLY A 771 18.86 -18.26 -29.36
C GLY A 771 18.46 -19.37 -30.34
N CYS A 772 19.01 -19.34 -31.54
CA CYS A 772 18.83 -20.36 -32.56
C CYS A 772 20.01 -21.34 -32.46
N SER A 773 19.85 -22.36 -31.61
CA SER A 773 20.94 -23.23 -31.18
C SER A 773 21.33 -24.28 -32.22
N LYS A 774 22.63 -24.46 -32.41
CA LYS A 774 23.21 -25.47 -33.32
C LYS A 774 24.04 -26.53 -32.61
N HIS A 775 24.72 -26.18 -31.52
CA HIS A 775 25.47 -27.14 -30.70
C HIS A 775 24.98 -27.11 -29.26
N GLN A 776 24.57 -28.27 -28.74
CA GLN A 776 24.13 -28.46 -27.36
C GLN A 776 24.83 -29.68 -26.73
N SER A 777 25.26 -29.57 -25.48
CA SER A 777 25.84 -30.70 -24.74
C SER A 777 25.46 -30.63 -23.25
N GLY A 778 25.44 -31.78 -22.58
CA GLY A 778 24.96 -31.91 -21.20
C GLY A 778 23.59 -32.60 -21.12
N ASP A 779 22.88 -32.39 -20.02
CA ASP A 779 21.70 -33.16 -19.59
C ASP A 779 20.37 -32.56 -20.07
N PHE A 780 20.27 -32.27 -21.38
CA PHE A 780 19.01 -31.86 -22.00
C PHE A 780 18.10 -33.08 -22.25
N SER A 781 16.80 -32.93 -21.98
CA SER A 781 15.82 -34.01 -22.17
C SER A 781 15.32 -34.03 -23.60
N SER A 782 15.10 -35.22 -24.18
CA SER A 782 14.49 -35.38 -25.50
C SER A 782 13.05 -34.87 -25.58
N SER A 783 12.38 -34.71 -24.43
CA SER A 783 11.00 -34.22 -24.33
C SER A 783 10.83 -32.73 -24.62
N ASN A 784 11.90 -31.95 -24.65
CA ASN A 784 11.86 -30.51 -24.92
C ASN A 784 12.82 -30.10 -26.05
N SER A 785 12.55 -28.93 -26.63
CA SER A 785 13.25 -28.38 -27.80
C SER A 785 14.20 -27.22 -27.46
N GLY A 786 14.45 -26.98 -26.17
CA GLY A 786 15.18 -25.82 -25.65
C GLY A 786 14.60 -25.26 -24.35
N ILE A 787 15.07 -24.08 -23.95
CA ILE A 787 14.73 -23.44 -22.65
C ILE A 787 13.96 -22.14 -22.85
N LEU A 788 12.91 -21.98 -22.05
CA LEU A 788 12.15 -20.75 -21.86
C LEU A 788 12.77 -19.92 -20.73
N GLY A 789 13.70 -19.04 -21.08
CA GLY A 789 14.30 -18.11 -20.10
C GLY A 789 13.30 -17.07 -19.57
N LEU A 790 13.00 -17.16 -18.27
CA LEU A 790 12.10 -16.28 -17.54
C LEU A 790 12.82 -15.35 -16.54
N GLY A 791 14.15 -15.24 -16.60
CA GLY A 791 14.94 -14.39 -15.72
C GLY A 791 14.49 -12.92 -15.65
N ARG A 792 14.66 -12.32 -14.47
CA ARG A 792 14.28 -10.95 -14.09
C ARG A 792 14.95 -9.90 -14.98
N LYS A 793 14.18 -8.88 -15.37
CA LYS A 793 14.72 -7.64 -15.94
C LYS A 793 15.37 -6.79 -14.84
N VAL A 794 16.65 -6.42 -15.02
CA VAL A 794 17.42 -5.75 -13.97
C VAL A 794 17.18 -4.23 -13.91
N PHE A 795 17.35 -3.51 -15.03
CA PHE A 795 17.34 -2.03 -15.01
C PHE A 795 16.28 -1.39 -15.93
N PRO A 796 15.62 -0.28 -15.54
CA PRO A 796 14.65 0.41 -16.39
C PRO A 796 15.22 0.96 -17.70
N THR A 797 16.50 1.35 -17.68
CA THR A 797 17.22 2.12 -18.71
C THR A 797 18.02 1.27 -19.70
N GLU A 798 18.28 0.00 -19.41
CA GLU A 798 19.04 -0.89 -20.29
C GLU A 798 18.25 -1.30 -21.55
N LYS A 799 19.00 -1.56 -22.62
CA LYS A 799 18.50 -2.22 -23.83
C LYS A 799 18.14 -3.66 -23.44
N GLY A 800 16.90 -4.07 -23.73
CA GLY A 800 16.27 -5.22 -23.05
C GLY A 800 16.91 -6.57 -23.39
N GLY A 801 17.14 -7.41 -22.38
CA GLY A 801 17.65 -8.78 -22.53
C GLY A 801 16.66 -9.77 -23.15
N TYR A 802 17.15 -11.00 -23.38
CA TYR A 802 16.46 -12.03 -24.16
C TYR A 802 15.44 -12.89 -23.39
N SER A 803 15.20 -12.65 -22.10
CA SER A 803 14.14 -13.35 -21.34
C SER A 803 12.74 -12.86 -21.72
N LEU A 804 11.72 -13.72 -21.67
CA LEU A 804 10.35 -13.30 -22.03
C LEU A 804 9.81 -12.13 -21.19
N PRO A 805 9.99 -12.04 -19.85
CA PRO A 805 9.59 -10.87 -19.09
C PRO A 805 10.23 -9.57 -19.60
N SER A 806 11.52 -9.63 -19.98
CA SER A 806 12.26 -8.49 -20.55
C SER A 806 11.70 -8.07 -21.91
N GLN A 807 11.51 -9.01 -22.82
CA GLN A 807 10.97 -8.76 -24.17
C GLN A 807 9.53 -8.25 -24.13
N PHE A 808 8.71 -8.73 -23.19
CA PHE A 808 7.32 -8.28 -23.04
C PHE A 808 7.17 -7.02 -22.21
N ARG A 809 8.24 -6.54 -21.55
CA ARG A 809 8.20 -5.46 -20.56
C ARG A 809 7.17 -5.74 -19.47
N SER A 810 7.14 -6.99 -19.01
CA SER A 810 6.16 -7.47 -18.03
C SER A 810 6.75 -7.43 -16.64
N ASN A 811 6.21 -6.56 -15.78
CA ASN A 811 6.57 -6.55 -14.36
C ASN A 811 5.91 -7.72 -13.61
N LEU A 812 4.75 -8.18 -14.09
CA LEU A 812 3.94 -9.26 -13.52
C LEU A 812 4.02 -10.52 -14.40
N MET A 813 4.40 -11.65 -13.83
CA MET A 813 4.38 -12.97 -14.45
C MET A 813 3.77 -13.95 -13.46
N SER A 814 2.85 -14.79 -13.92
CA SER A 814 2.29 -15.86 -13.10
C SER A 814 2.32 -17.18 -13.83
N MET A 815 2.68 -18.25 -13.13
CA MET A 815 2.57 -19.62 -13.62
C MET A 815 1.96 -20.49 -12.52
N CYS A 816 1.52 -21.67 -12.91
CA CYS A 816 0.98 -22.64 -11.98
C CYS A 816 1.61 -23.99 -12.34
N LEU A 817 2.26 -24.62 -11.38
CA LEU A 817 3.04 -25.82 -11.58
C LEU A 817 2.21 -26.98 -11.02
N PRO A 818 1.54 -27.81 -11.85
CA PRO A 818 0.75 -28.94 -11.35
C PRO A 818 1.66 -29.96 -10.66
N THR A 819 1.14 -30.76 -9.73
CA THR A 819 1.88 -31.91 -9.19
C THR A 819 2.33 -32.85 -10.30
N PHE A 820 3.43 -33.59 -10.07
CA PHE A 820 3.99 -34.49 -11.08
C PHE A 820 3.04 -35.62 -11.53
N TYR A 821 1.98 -35.88 -10.76
CA TYR A 821 0.98 -36.93 -11.01
C TYR A 821 -0.40 -36.40 -11.44
N SER A 822 -0.64 -35.09 -11.37
CA SER A 822 -2.00 -34.49 -11.54
C SER A 822 -2.58 -34.68 -12.94
N GLY A 823 -1.74 -34.78 -13.98
CA GLY A 823 -2.16 -34.93 -15.38
C GLY A 823 -2.88 -33.70 -15.96
N LYS A 824 -3.11 -32.65 -15.16
CA LYS A 824 -3.79 -31.43 -15.59
C LYS A 824 -2.83 -30.47 -16.29
N GLY A 825 -3.27 -29.92 -17.42
CA GLY A 825 -2.59 -28.80 -18.07
C GLY A 825 -2.81 -27.49 -17.30
N SER A 826 -1.78 -26.65 -17.26
CA SER A 826 -1.76 -25.39 -16.52
C SER A 826 -1.42 -24.21 -17.44
N VAL A 827 -1.23 -23.00 -16.90
CA VAL A 827 -1.04 -21.76 -17.66
C VAL A 827 0.11 -20.89 -17.14
N LEU A 828 1.04 -20.54 -18.03
CA LEU A 828 1.98 -19.43 -17.85
C LEU A 828 1.37 -18.17 -18.47
N SER A 829 1.27 -17.08 -17.69
CA SER A 829 0.67 -15.80 -18.09
C SER A 829 1.59 -14.60 -17.80
N PHE A 830 1.53 -13.60 -18.68
CA PHE A 830 2.21 -12.31 -18.53
C PHE A 830 1.21 -11.16 -18.40
N HIS A 831 1.56 -10.14 -17.60
CA HIS A 831 0.77 -8.95 -17.26
C HIS A 831 -0.53 -9.21 -16.47
N THR A 832 -0.81 -10.45 -16.10
CA THR A 832 -1.97 -10.85 -15.28
C THR A 832 -1.60 -12.02 -14.39
N SER A 833 -2.26 -12.13 -13.24
CA SER A 833 -2.36 -13.36 -12.45
C SER A 833 -3.83 -13.64 -12.11
N LYS A 834 -4.19 -14.92 -11.98
CA LYS A 834 -5.46 -15.35 -11.38
C LYS A 834 -5.31 -15.71 -9.89
N TRP A 835 -4.06 -15.79 -9.42
CA TRP A 835 -3.69 -16.32 -8.11
C TRP A 835 -3.50 -15.16 -7.13
N SER A 836 -4.23 -15.19 -6.03
CA SER A 836 -4.23 -14.09 -5.06
C SER A 836 -3.12 -14.23 -3.99
N GLY A 837 -2.57 -15.44 -3.86
CA GLY A 837 -1.45 -15.82 -3.02
C GLY A 837 -1.78 -15.85 -1.54
N ALA A 838 -1.87 -17.04 -0.96
CA ALA A 838 -1.88 -17.24 0.50
C ALA A 838 -0.57 -16.76 1.15
N THR A 839 0.57 -17.11 0.54
CA THR A 839 1.90 -16.88 1.10
C THR A 839 2.68 -15.86 0.28
N LYS A 840 3.34 -14.89 0.94
CA LYS A 840 4.10 -13.83 0.27
C LYS A 840 5.53 -13.71 0.78
N ALA A 841 6.46 -13.64 -0.15
CA ALA A 841 7.87 -13.33 0.09
C ALA A 841 8.26 -12.02 -0.62
N LYS A 842 9.13 -11.23 0.00
CA LYS A 842 9.74 -10.04 -0.63
C LYS A 842 10.84 -10.50 -1.59
N LEU A 843 10.79 -10.05 -2.85
CA LEU A 843 11.88 -10.21 -3.80
C LEU A 843 13.04 -9.32 -3.40
N LEU A 844 14.24 -9.91 -3.31
CA LEU A 844 15.48 -9.22 -3.01
C LEU A 844 16.23 -8.87 -4.32
N PRO A 845 16.98 -7.77 -4.37
CA PRO A 845 18.03 -7.59 -5.37
C PRO A 845 19.20 -8.54 -5.09
N ASN A 846 20.11 -8.78 -6.04
CA ASN A 846 21.37 -9.49 -5.80
C ASN A 846 22.41 -9.01 -6.81
N TYR A 847 23.53 -8.42 -6.40
CA TYR A 847 24.47 -7.83 -7.37
C TYR A 847 25.24 -8.85 -8.20
N LYS A 848 25.45 -10.07 -7.67
CA LYS A 848 26.18 -11.12 -8.38
C LYS A 848 25.31 -11.83 -9.41
N TYR A 849 24.01 -11.97 -9.12
CA TYR A 849 23.03 -12.66 -9.96
C TYR A 849 21.75 -11.82 -10.10
N PRO A 850 21.84 -10.61 -10.71
CA PRO A 850 20.76 -9.62 -10.67
C PRO A 850 19.51 -10.00 -11.47
N THR A 851 19.65 -10.98 -12.37
CA THR A 851 18.59 -11.55 -13.20
C THR A 851 17.81 -12.68 -12.53
N HIS A 852 18.17 -13.09 -11.31
CA HIS A 852 17.52 -14.18 -10.59
C HIS A 852 16.53 -13.65 -9.55
N TYR A 853 15.53 -14.47 -9.20
CA TYR A 853 14.49 -14.11 -8.23
C TYR A 853 14.85 -14.61 -6.83
N PHE A 854 15.61 -13.81 -6.09
CA PHE A 854 15.95 -14.07 -4.68
C PHE A 854 14.82 -13.69 -3.73
N VAL A 855 14.64 -14.46 -2.65
CA VAL A 855 13.75 -14.16 -1.52
C VAL A 855 14.47 -14.39 -0.18
N ASN A 856 13.99 -13.70 0.87
CA ASN A 856 14.53 -13.84 2.23
C ASN A 856 13.89 -15.03 2.96
N LEU A 857 14.52 -16.21 2.94
CA LEU A 857 14.12 -17.35 3.78
C LEU A 857 14.57 -17.11 5.22
N TYR A 858 13.66 -16.65 6.07
CA TYR A 858 13.96 -16.20 7.43
C TYR A 858 14.19 -17.36 8.41
N LYS A 859 13.31 -18.36 8.41
CA LYS A 859 13.38 -19.54 9.28
C LYS A 859 12.88 -20.80 8.59
N VAL A 860 13.36 -21.95 9.06
CA VAL A 860 12.95 -23.30 8.62
C VAL A 860 12.61 -24.13 9.84
N PHE A 861 11.47 -24.81 9.80
CA PHE A 861 11.05 -25.76 10.83
C PHE A 861 10.85 -27.15 10.22
N VAL A 862 11.19 -28.18 10.99
CA VAL A 862 10.81 -29.57 10.74
C VAL A 862 9.76 -29.94 11.79
N ASN A 863 8.53 -30.23 11.34
CA ASN A 863 7.30 -30.16 12.13
C ASN A 863 7.23 -28.84 12.92
N ASP A 864 7.50 -28.88 14.22
CA ASP A 864 7.49 -27.73 15.13
C ASP A 864 8.88 -27.39 15.71
N THR A 865 9.93 -28.10 15.30
CA THR A 865 11.32 -27.85 15.72
C THR A 865 12.01 -26.89 14.74
N GLU A 866 12.46 -25.74 15.23
CA GLU A 866 13.26 -24.80 14.44
C GLU A 866 14.65 -25.39 14.12
N VAL A 867 15.05 -25.33 12.85
CA VAL A 867 16.44 -25.62 12.47
C VAL A 867 17.29 -24.41 12.82
N GLN A 868 18.04 -24.52 13.91
CA GLN A 868 18.90 -23.45 14.41
C GLN A 868 19.91 -22.99 13.35
N VAL A 869 19.87 -21.70 13.02
CA VAL A 869 20.60 -21.12 11.88
C VAL A 869 21.43 -19.92 12.31
N ASN A 870 22.64 -19.83 11.79
CA ASN A 870 23.37 -18.57 11.82
C ASN A 870 22.64 -17.58 10.90
N PRO A 871 22.25 -16.38 11.37
CA PRO A 871 21.55 -15.41 10.53
C PRO A 871 22.26 -15.08 9.21
N SER A 872 23.58 -15.21 9.12
CA SER A 872 24.39 -14.87 7.93
C SER A 872 24.20 -15.76 6.70
N TRP A 873 23.47 -16.89 6.79
CA TRP A 873 23.07 -17.68 5.61
C TRP A 873 21.85 -17.08 4.90
N TRP A 874 21.00 -16.38 5.64
CA TRP A 874 19.70 -15.88 5.19
C TRP A 874 19.65 -14.36 5.10
N LYS A 875 20.20 -13.69 6.12
CA LYS A 875 20.43 -12.25 6.09
C LYS A 875 21.32 -11.94 4.90
N PHE A 876 20.86 -10.95 4.16
CA PHE A 876 21.57 -10.36 3.07
C PHE A 876 22.95 -9.87 3.55
N LYS A 877 24.00 -10.36 2.90
CA LYS A 877 25.37 -9.94 3.21
C LYS A 877 25.62 -8.53 2.68
N ARG A 878 26.59 -7.81 3.25
CA ARG A 878 26.92 -6.42 2.86
C ARG A 878 27.30 -6.27 1.38
N ASP A 879 27.72 -7.34 0.72
CA ASP A 879 28.02 -7.39 -0.72
C ASP A 879 26.77 -7.60 -1.61
N MET A 880 25.58 -7.62 -1.00
CA MET A 880 24.30 -7.99 -1.61
C MET A 880 24.26 -9.42 -2.17
N SER A 881 24.97 -10.35 -1.52
CA SER A 881 24.85 -11.79 -1.75
C SER A 881 24.07 -12.49 -0.62
N GLY A 882 23.59 -13.72 -0.90
CA GLY A 882 22.79 -14.53 0.03
C GLY A 882 21.32 -14.65 -0.37
N GLY A 883 20.52 -15.20 0.55
CA GLY A 883 19.13 -15.59 0.29
C GLY A 883 18.98 -16.90 -0.47
N ILE A 884 17.73 -17.25 -0.78
CA ILE A 884 17.36 -18.40 -1.62
C ILE A 884 16.77 -17.87 -2.93
N PHE A 885 17.23 -18.35 -4.09
CA PHE A 885 16.58 -18.02 -5.36
C PHE A 885 15.62 -19.13 -5.79
N VAL A 886 14.53 -18.73 -6.45
CA VAL A 886 13.47 -19.65 -6.88
C VAL A 886 13.73 -20.09 -8.31
N ASP A 887 13.95 -21.39 -8.49
CA ASP A 887 14.29 -22.04 -9.75
C ASP A 887 13.22 -23.06 -10.14
N THR A 888 12.62 -22.87 -11.31
CA THR A 888 11.62 -23.78 -11.89
C THR A 888 12.22 -24.76 -12.91
N GLY A 889 13.52 -24.66 -13.21
CA GLY A 889 14.24 -25.59 -14.08
C GLY A 889 14.49 -26.94 -13.41
N LYS A 890 15.44 -27.74 -13.91
CA LYS A 890 15.71 -29.11 -13.44
C LYS A 890 16.38 -29.20 -12.05
N THR A 891 16.38 -28.12 -11.26
CA THR A 891 17.19 -28.04 -10.05
C THR A 891 16.41 -28.46 -8.81
N PHE A 892 16.96 -29.40 -8.02
CA PHE A 892 16.48 -29.73 -6.67
C PHE A 892 16.62 -28.55 -5.71
N THR A 893 15.85 -28.51 -4.62
CA THR A 893 16.12 -27.54 -3.54
C THR A 893 17.50 -27.79 -2.94
N ARG A 894 18.35 -26.76 -2.97
CA ARG A 894 19.73 -26.81 -2.49
C ARG A 894 19.92 -25.87 -1.32
N PHE A 895 20.42 -26.42 -0.22
CA PHE A 895 20.77 -25.66 0.97
C PHE A 895 22.29 -25.56 1.11
N PRO A 896 22.84 -24.41 1.60
CA PRO A 896 24.24 -24.32 1.98
C PRO A 896 24.64 -25.50 2.85
N TYR A 897 25.80 -26.12 2.56
CA TYR A 897 26.16 -27.45 3.08
C TYR A 897 26.03 -27.58 4.60
N ASP A 898 26.50 -26.59 5.35
CA ASP A 898 26.46 -26.58 6.82
C ASP A 898 25.01 -26.50 7.36
N PHE A 899 24.15 -25.68 6.74
CA PHE A 899 22.73 -25.64 7.08
C PHE A 899 22.04 -26.96 6.74
N TYR A 900 22.37 -27.54 5.59
CA TYR A 900 21.82 -28.83 5.17
C TYR A 900 22.15 -29.94 6.17
N ILE A 901 23.35 -29.95 6.77
CA ILE A 901 23.70 -30.93 7.82
C ILE A 901 22.75 -30.83 9.01
N LEU A 902 22.49 -29.62 9.51
CA LEU A 902 21.60 -29.38 10.65
C LEU A 902 20.14 -29.73 10.32
N PHE A 903 19.65 -29.27 9.16
CA PHE A 903 18.32 -29.60 8.65
C PHE A 903 18.12 -31.12 8.51
N ARG A 904 19.09 -31.82 7.88
CA ARG A 904 19.07 -33.27 7.67
C ARG A 904 19.13 -34.04 8.99
N TYR A 905 19.90 -33.57 9.96
CA TYR A 905 19.99 -34.19 11.29
C TYR A 905 18.65 -34.11 12.02
N LEU A 906 18.04 -32.92 12.09
CA LEU A 906 16.73 -32.73 12.72
C LEU A 906 15.61 -33.46 11.98
N PHE A 907 15.67 -33.54 10.65
CA PHE A 907 14.75 -34.35 9.85
C PHE A 907 14.82 -35.83 10.22
N ARG A 908 16.02 -36.41 10.22
CA ARG A 908 16.25 -37.81 10.59
C ARG A 908 15.83 -38.14 12.01
N ALA A 909 15.99 -37.20 12.95
CA ALA A 909 15.58 -37.38 14.34
C ALA A 909 14.04 -37.41 14.54
N GLN A 910 13.27 -36.98 13.53
CA GLN A 910 11.80 -36.94 13.59
C GLN A 910 11.11 -38.02 12.74
N VAL A 911 11.82 -38.70 11.84
CA VAL A 911 11.31 -39.92 11.20
C VAL A 911 11.43 -41.06 12.20
N ARG A 912 10.30 -41.70 12.52
CA ARG A 912 10.23 -42.88 13.39
C ARG A 912 9.84 -44.09 12.57
N ASP A 913 10.32 -45.26 13.00
CA ASP A 913 9.83 -46.58 12.56
C ASP A 913 9.99 -46.93 11.06
N ILE A 914 10.63 -46.07 10.25
CA ILE A 914 10.99 -46.36 8.85
C ILE A 914 12.51 -46.63 8.74
N PRO A 915 12.96 -47.78 8.21
CA PRO A 915 14.39 -48.09 8.07
C PRO A 915 15.13 -47.09 7.17
N LEU A 916 16.25 -46.57 7.67
CA LEU A 916 17.14 -45.69 6.90
C LEU A 916 18.11 -46.53 6.04
N VAL A 917 18.21 -46.18 4.76
CA VAL A 917 19.20 -46.77 3.85
C VAL A 917 20.61 -46.29 4.23
N ASN A 918 21.49 -47.24 4.56
CA ASN A 918 22.86 -46.93 5.01
C ASN A 918 23.81 -46.50 3.87
N SER A 919 23.44 -46.69 2.60
CA SER A 919 24.19 -46.27 1.42
C SER A 919 23.58 -45.02 0.76
N THR A 920 24.42 -44.22 0.09
CA THR A 920 23.95 -43.06 -0.68
C THR A 920 23.19 -43.51 -1.93
N VAL A 921 21.91 -43.15 -2.04
CA VAL A 921 21.08 -43.49 -3.21
C VAL A 921 21.08 -42.30 -4.19
N GLY A 922 21.96 -42.34 -5.18
CA GLY A 922 22.11 -41.24 -6.15
C GLY A 922 22.54 -39.93 -5.48
N PRO A 923 21.92 -38.78 -5.79
CA PRO A 923 22.30 -37.48 -5.21
C PRO A 923 21.78 -37.25 -3.78
N PHE A 924 20.98 -38.17 -3.22
CA PHE A 924 20.26 -37.94 -1.98
C PHE A 924 21.04 -38.40 -0.75
N GLY A 925 21.23 -37.48 0.20
CA GLY A 925 21.97 -37.72 1.45
C GLY A 925 21.15 -38.38 2.57
N THR A 926 19.89 -38.73 2.33
CA THR A 926 18.98 -39.41 3.28
C THR A 926 17.86 -40.08 2.47
N CYS A 927 17.75 -41.40 2.57
CA CYS A 927 16.70 -42.19 1.96
C CYS A 927 16.25 -43.29 2.91
N TYR A 928 15.00 -43.72 2.77
CA TYR A 928 14.36 -44.73 3.59
C TYR A 928 13.80 -45.86 2.73
N GLU A 929 13.80 -47.06 3.29
CA GLU A 929 13.16 -48.23 2.69
C GLU A 929 11.65 -48.06 2.80
N GLY A 930 10.93 -48.28 1.70
CA GLY A 930 9.47 -48.25 1.72
C GLY A 930 8.92 -49.55 2.32
N ASP A 931 7.84 -49.44 3.09
CA ASP A 931 7.19 -50.61 3.69
C ASP A 931 6.69 -51.60 2.62
N PRO A 932 7.06 -52.89 2.68
CA PRO A 932 6.49 -53.94 1.83
C PRO A 932 5.09 -54.41 2.25
N GLY A 933 4.59 -54.00 3.43
CA GLY A 933 3.29 -54.40 3.99
C GLY A 933 2.07 -53.63 3.49
N GLY A 934 2.22 -52.33 3.22
CA GLY A 934 1.15 -51.44 2.72
C GLY A 934 0.62 -50.41 3.73
N ASP A 935 1.33 -50.14 4.84
CA ASP A 935 0.96 -49.11 5.81
C ASP A 935 1.30 -47.67 5.33
N ASP A 936 0.53 -46.68 5.81
CA ASP A 936 0.74 -45.26 5.49
C ASP A 936 2.06 -44.72 6.09
N LEU A 937 3.02 -44.35 5.24
CA LEU A 937 4.34 -43.84 5.67
C LEU A 937 4.28 -42.36 6.09
N PHE A 938 4.51 -42.08 7.37
CA PHE A 938 4.55 -40.72 7.90
C PHE A 938 5.95 -40.10 7.89
N PHE A 939 6.09 -38.96 7.22
CA PHE A 939 7.32 -38.16 7.21
C PHE A 939 7.07 -36.74 7.76
N PRO A 940 8.06 -36.10 8.43
CA PRO A 940 7.93 -34.74 8.93
C PRO A 940 7.58 -33.72 7.85
N VAL A 941 6.71 -32.76 8.19
CA VAL A 941 6.44 -31.59 7.34
C VAL A 941 7.56 -30.55 7.49
N VAL A 942 7.78 -29.74 6.46
CA VAL A 942 8.77 -28.65 6.48
C VAL A 942 8.05 -27.32 6.30
N LYS A 943 8.28 -26.36 7.21
CA LYS A 943 7.69 -25.02 7.15
C LYS A 943 8.81 -24.01 6.83
N LEU A 944 8.71 -23.35 5.68
CA LEU A 944 9.65 -22.31 5.24
C LEU A 944 9.00 -20.93 5.46
N TYR A 945 9.60 -20.08 6.30
CA TYR A 945 9.06 -18.75 6.59
C TYR A 945 9.87 -17.67 5.88
N PHE A 946 9.20 -16.78 5.14
CA PHE A 946 9.84 -15.70 4.38
C PHE A 946 9.73 -14.34 5.10
N GLY A 947 10.86 -13.75 5.46
CA GLY A 947 10.94 -12.44 6.14
C GLY A 947 10.49 -12.42 7.61
N SER A 948 9.40 -13.10 7.98
CA SER A 948 8.92 -13.21 9.37
C SER A 948 8.17 -14.52 9.61
N VAL A 949 7.94 -14.89 10.88
CA VAL A 949 7.11 -16.06 11.25
C VAL A 949 5.65 -15.64 11.33
N SER A 950 4.91 -15.83 10.23
CA SER A 950 3.47 -15.55 10.11
C SER A 950 2.83 -16.59 9.19
N PRO A 951 1.54 -16.94 9.36
CA PRO A 951 0.81 -17.77 8.40
C PRO A 951 0.88 -17.23 6.96
N THR A 952 0.87 -15.90 6.79
CA THR A 952 0.92 -15.22 5.47
C THR A 952 2.31 -15.20 4.82
N THR A 953 3.33 -15.70 5.52
CA THR A 953 4.72 -15.80 5.04
C THR A 953 5.26 -17.23 5.09
N MET A 954 4.41 -18.20 5.47
CA MET A 954 4.75 -19.62 5.57
C MET A 954 4.47 -20.36 4.27
N LEU A 955 5.47 -20.99 3.67
CA LEU A 955 5.29 -22.05 2.69
C LEU A 955 5.33 -23.39 3.43
N PHE A 956 4.18 -24.06 3.47
CA PHE A 956 4.00 -25.37 4.09
C PHE A 956 4.33 -26.46 3.08
N LEU A 957 5.23 -27.37 3.43
CA LEU A 957 5.65 -28.48 2.58
C LEU A 957 5.34 -29.79 3.30
N ASP A 958 4.45 -30.56 2.69
CA ASP A 958 3.99 -31.87 3.14
C ASP A 958 4.66 -33.01 2.35
N HIS A 959 4.19 -34.25 2.54
CA HIS A 959 4.92 -35.48 2.20
C HIS A 959 5.55 -35.46 0.79
N GLU A 960 4.78 -35.20 -0.26
CA GLU A 960 5.25 -35.24 -1.66
C GLU A 960 6.23 -34.11 -2.01
N ARG A 961 6.22 -33.02 -1.23
CA ARG A 961 7.12 -31.86 -1.39
C ARG A 961 8.38 -31.97 -0.55
N VAL A 962 8.38 -32.84 0.45
CA VAL A 962 9.52 -33.09 1.34
C VAL A 962 10.29 -34.35 0.94
N MET A 963 9.57 -35.38 0.49
CA MET A 963 10.10 -36.69 0.10
C MET A 963 9.82 -36.96 -1.38
N MET A 964 10.73 -37.67 -2.04
CA MET A 964 10.53 -38.13 -3.42
C MET A 964 10.91 -39.60 -3.58
N LYS A 965 10.14 -40.33 -4.39
CA LYS A 965 10.39 -41.75 -4.67
C LYS A 965 11.49 -41.89 -5.73
N TYR A 966 12.62 -42.47 -5.36
CA TYR A 966 13.78 -42.64 -6.24
C TYR A 966 14.37 -44.05 -6.14
N ARG A 967 14.41 -44.77 -7.26
CA ARG A 967 14.89 -46.17 -7.36
C ARG A 967 14.27 -47.14 -6.33
N GLY A 968 13.00 -46.92 -5.97
CA GLY A 968 12.27 -47.73 -4.98
C GLY A 968 12.28 -47.17 -3.54
N PHE A 969 13.17 -46.23 -3.23
CA PHE A 969 13.33 -45.65 -1.89
C PHE A 969 12.62 -44.30 -1.75
N TYR A 970 12.26 -43.91 -0.52
CA TYR A 970 11.76 -42.58 -0.20
C TYR A 970 12.92 -41.68 0.23
N CYS A 971 13.34 -40.77 -0.64
CA CYS A 971 14.50 -39.90 -0.44
C CYS A 971 14.11 -38.46 -0.09
N LEU A 972 14.84 -37.84 0.84
CA LEU A 972 14.64 -36.44 1.24
C LEU A 972 14.96 -35.52 0.05
N ALA A 973 13.97 -34.77 -0.43
CA ALA A 973 14.04 -33.94 -1.64
C ALA A 973 14.80 -32.60 -1.44
N PHE A 974 15.79 -32.60 -0.55
CA PHE A 974 16.68 -31.49 -0.24
C PHE A 974 18.13 -31.99 -0.30
N VAL A 975 19.03 -31.22 -0.88
CA VAL A 975 20.46 -31.57 -0.98
C VAL A 975 21.38 -30.44 -0.51
N GLY A 976 22.52 -30.80 0.05
CA GLY A 976 23.55 -29.85 0.46
C GLY A 976 24.48 -29.49 -0.69
N TRP A 977 24.94 -28.23 -0.77
CA TRP A 977 25.93 -27.81 -1.76
C TRP A 977 26.90 -26.74 -1.24
N LYS A 978 28.03 -26.58 -1.93
CA LYS A 978 29.16 -25.73 -1.51
C LYS A 978 28.97 -24.22 -1.78
N ASN A 979 27.77 -23.78 -2.15
CA ASN A 979 27.47 -22.38 -2.43
C ASN A 979 26.89 -21.66 -1.20
N ASN A 980 27.20 -20.37 -1.08
CA ASN A 980 26.77 -19.49 0.01
C ASN A 980 25.35 -18.92 -0.15
N TYR A 981 24.54 -19.50 -1.04
CA TYR A 981 23.15 -19.13 -1.33
C TYR A 981 22.33 -20.41 -1.49
N GLY A 982 21.01 -20.33 -1.36
CA GLY A 982 20.11 -21.47 -1.57
C GLY A 982 19.47 -21.48 -2.95
N ILE A 983 18.90 -22.64 -3.32
CA ILE A 983 17.91 -22.79 -4.39
C ILE A 983 16.63 -23.35 -3.79
N LEU A 984 15.48 -22.75 -4.07
CA LEU A 984 14.17 -23.37 -3.91
C LEU A 984 13.78 -23.94 -5.28
N GLY A 985 13.82 -25.26 -5.38
CA GLY A 985 13.77 -26.01 -6.63
C GLY A 985 12.45 -26.74 -6.89
N VAL A 986 12.42 -27.44 -8.02
CA VAL A 986 11.19 -27.95 -8.67
C VAL A 986 10.29 -28.81 -7.79
N ASN A 987 10.85 -29.70 -6.95
CA ASN A 987 10.09 -30.59 -6.06
C ASN A 987 9.24 -29.87 -5.01
N GLN A 988 9.72 -28.76 -4.46
CA GLN A 988 9.02 -27.98 -3.43
C GLN A 988 8.04 -26.97 -4.05
N LEU A 989 8.10 -26.78 -5.36
CA LEU A 989 7.23 -25.88 -6.13
C LEU A 989 6.10 -26.63 -6.85
N GLN A 990 6.03 -27.96 -6.74
CA GLN A 990 4.95 -28.75 -7.34
C GLN A 990 3.60 -28.50 -6.65
N GLY A 991 2.54 -28.42 -7.44
CA GLY A 991 1.20 -27.97 -7.04
C GLY A 991 1.10 -26.50 -6.66
N VAL A 992 2.16 -25.70 -6.81
CA VAL A 992 2.19 -24.28 -6.38
C VAL A 992 1.94 -23.33 -7.55
N ALA A 993 1.00 -22.41 -7.35
CA ALA A 993 0.85 -21.25 -8.21
C ALA A 993 1.82 -20.13 -7.77
N LEU A 994 2.69 -19.73 -8.69
CA LEU A 994 3.73 -18.73 -8.48
C LEU A 994 3.34 -17.42 -9.18
N THR A 995 3.35 -16.31 -8.44
CA THR A 995 3.15 -14.96 -9.00
C THR A 995 4.34 -14.07 -8.67
N PHE A 996 5.14 -13.75 -9.69
CA PHE A 996 6.28 -12.85 -9.64
C PHE A 996 5.82 -11.44 -10.02
N ASP A 997 5.79 -10.52 -9.05
CA ASP A 997 5.51 -9.10 -9.28
C ASP A 997 6.75 -8.26 -8.95
N THR A 998 7.44 -7.82 -9.99
CA THR A 998 8.66 -6.99 -9.87
C THR A 998 8.37 -5.50 -9.71
N SER A 999 7.11 -5.06 -9.87
CA SER A 999 6.65 -3.71 -9.51
C SER A 999 6.50 -3.59 -8.00
N GLU A 1000 5.84 -4.57 -7.38
CA GLU A 1000 5.60 -4.62 -5.93
C GLU A 1000 6.76 -5.27 -5.15
N ASN A 1001 7.79 -5.76 -5.85
CA ASN A 1001 8.89 -6.56 -5.30
C ASN A 1001 8.41 -7.75 -4.44
N THR A 1002 7.44 -8.51 -4.95
CA THR A 1002 6.87 -9.67 -4.26
C THR A 1002 6.87 -10.92 -5.14
N LEU A 1003 7.12 -12.06 -4.50
CA LEU A 1003 6.79 -13.39 -5.01
C LEU A 1003 5.69 -13.97 -4.11
N ALA A 1004 4.56 -14.35 -4.71
CA ALA A 1004 3.49 -15.04 -4.01
C ALA A 1004 3.45 -16.53 -4.38
N PHE A 1005 3.14 -17.35 -3.39
CA PHE A 1005 2.93 -18.79 -3.49
C PHE A 1005 1.47 -19.07 -3.09
N ASP A 1006 0.75 -19.81 -3.92
CA ASP A 1006 -0.58 -20.35 -3.66
C ASP A 1006 -0.47 -21.88 -3.73
N ILE A 1007 -0.49 -22.56 -2.58
CA ILE A 1007 -0.25 -24.01 -2.46
C ILE A 1007 -1.54 -24.74 -2.87
N ASP A 1008 -1.39 -25.87 -3.58
CA ASP A 1008 -2.47 -26.72 -4.10
C ASP A 1008 -3.46 -26.00 -5.05
N ALA A 1009 -3.14 -24.77 -5.48
CA ALA A 1009 -3.97 -23.99 -6.41
C ALA A 1009 -3.92 -24.52 -7.86
N CYS A 1010 -3.13 -25.57 -8.11
CA CYS A 1010 -2.81 -26.11 -9.43
C CYS A 1010 -3.40 -27.50 -9.71
N ASP A 1011 -4.04 -28.14 -8.73
CA ASP A 1011 -4.40 -29.56 -8.78
C ASP A 1011 -5.90 -29.85 -8.66
#